data_AF-A0A2U0RWN1-F1
#
_entry.id   AF-A0A2U0RWN1-F1
#
_cell.length_a   1.000
_cell.length_b   1.000
_cell.length_c   1.000
_cell.angle_alpha   90.00
_cell.angle_beta   90.00
_cell.angle_gamma   90.00
#
_symmetry.space_group_name_H-M   'P 1'
#
loop_
_entity.id
_entity.type
_entity.pdbx_description
1 polymer ?
#
loop_
_entity_poly.entity_id
_entity_poly.type
_entity_poly.pdbx_seq_one_letter_code
_entity_poly.pdbx_strand_id
1 'polypeptide(L)'
;MNNKKLTAILTAITIVTLIGSMFLTGIIAYAETTYTQDYVTTGGVLATDNYVLFPFQKKNLTIGFSKYGEMIDYNTKTGLSYGGYDAFGPDAGVVEWQWVEGWILNITYVEGGYYKNVWAMCTYSDYASGGVGGNWNEDVTVGSLSLAVRGGRKTSGGAVTEPIRVLYDGPRKFVALLTTTIYADSTHGTPLVRLTFTIEFNKVKKQVIIFKDVKRIDVGKNIWDMQIEFGDRGEWDLGSSLAGAAPKSYAHIFENLTTVYDGEYQPWYEGAPADYEGTYDVCQIISDDNAFVGWAAFWPKPIVSWVGATQVSANRDFILTSTSTKTEVHTLTTDTQNFTLIEDPVAYPQNSSVTQMVEWLEAPMVFVNDHVRIVNGTNPAESFTYFPSTNQVMFPSGYIPGAGDTVKIVYKYVTKQLDMVSEPNSPFVIGEWAFRMTEAGQMFRGVTIYGITDRNDGVDGEFPAIDPEVMYYLDETFQPYDLQDAVHKDTRRWVYLVTSLPTVTSSVVLPNAPMIFDPLPTWDEYCTFAERVLVNGVLQVPTRANGLGYTLFVNPATGVGTITFGSPLPAGTHLKILYSTLPSWGDFGTIPFAEVTATTTSIEVLPTLTANVFDSAYVPVDPIGVNMSFSFDVDVEVEMTQPANFTETITVDWYDWIEDFKVLSDPNDVDDDTDHYAIDIENMTVEGTNMTVTITDGLFGWNITANNEATVIDGLLSELRLEVVGEAYENDTIEWFNITITPTVAYDYWAHQEGAYEWMVVGKDAATIDSAGAAYVTQAFDSLKQIHVQMTGMDIKDEDYGPNAPYVMGYGSSGTKADYRDSLGRAYLADDWCTTWPVASSNMLFTGGARANLGTEYFNDFTNAFYAMDEYVTNDTGHSEHLMALTCWDKNSYMSDETYGYAAISVYKDINGTIGFLIWGLNGQDTYYATKWFWNYPAGIPTEIGTTAYSGIQYLQAMNDGITDIVLRIHYPASDPIHPTVSVIEKLGTVSEKPQHDCPAADLT
;
A
#
# COMPACT_ATOMS: atom_id res chain seq x y z
N MET A 1 64.17 -33.09 -13.55
CA MET A 1 63.72 -32.96 -12.14
C MET A 1 62.47 -33.82 -11.98
N ASN A 2 62.33 -34.59 -10.91
CA ASN A 2 61.22 -35.54 -10.78
C ASN A 2 59.89 -34.78 -10.86
N ASN A 3 59.06 -35.03 -11.88
CA ASN A 3 57.89 -34.20 -12.22
C ASN A 3 56.94 -34.00 -11.04
N LYS A 4 56.86 -34.99 -10.12
CA LYS A 4 56.08 -34.89 -8.88
C LYS A 4 56.56 -33.80 -7.90
N LYS A 5 57.84 -33.40 -7.92
CA LYS A 5 58.40 -32.36 -7.05
C LYS A 5 58.25 -30.95 -7.62
N LEU A 6 58.14 -30.79 -8.94
CA LEU A 6 57.89 -29.49 -9.57
C LEU A 6 56.40 -29.13 -9.48
N THR A 7 55.51 -30.10 -9.64
CA THR A 7 54.06 -29.92 -9.41
C THR A 7 53.78 -29.56 -7.95
N ALA A 8 54.44 -30.20 -6.98
CA ALA A 8 54.26 -29.86 -5.55
C ALA A 8 54.71 -28.43 -5.20
N ILE A 9 55.73 -27.88 -5.86
CA ILE A 9 56.21 -26.51 -5.61
C ILE A 9 55.30 -25.48 -6.30
N LEU A 10 54.77 -25.77 -7.49
CA LEU A 10 53.78 -24.91 -8.15
C LEU A 10 52.44 -24.92 -7.41
N THR A 11 51.95 -26.07 -6.94
CA THR A 11 50.72 -26.16 -6.13
C THR A 11 50.88 -25.45 -4.78
N ALA A 12 52.07 -25.47 -4.17
CA ALA A 12 52.32 -24.73 -2.92
C ALA A 12 52.35 -23.20 -3.12
N ILE A 13 52.82 -22.69 -4.27
CA ILE A 13 52.83 -21.24 -4.55
C ILE A 13 51.43 -20.73 -4.92
N THR A 14 50.63 -21.51 -5.66
CA THR A 14 49.23 -21.15 -5.94
C THR A 14 48.35 -21.18 -4.69
N ILE A 15 48.61 -22.10 -3.74
CA ILE A 15 47.90 -22.15 -2.45
C ILE A 15 48.32 -20.97 -1.54
N VAL A 16 49.57 -20.50 -1.59
CA VAL A 16 50.00 -19.32 -0.80
C VAL A 16 49.45 -18.01 -1.37
N THR A 17 49.18 -17.92 -2.68
CA THR A 17 48.41 -16.79 -3.25
C THR A 17 46.90 -16.88 -2.99
N LEU A 18 46.34 -18.10 -2.87
CA LEU A 18 44.93 -18.34 -2.48
C LEU A 18 44.68 -18.02 -0.99
N ILE A 19 45.68 -18.14 -0.13
CA ILE A 19 45.59 -17.74 1.29
C ILE A 19 45.78 -16.22 1.47
N GLY A 20 46.38 -15.53 0.49
CA GLY A 20 46.53 -14.06 0.51
C GLY A 20 45.25 -13.28 0.20
N SER A 21 44.24 -13.93 -0.40
CA SER A 21 42.91 -13.37 -0.65
C SER A 21 41.85 -13.81 0.37
N MET A 22 42.17 -14.77 1.24
CA MET A 22 41.38 -15.04 2.44
C MET A 22 41.88 -14.11 3.54
N PHE A 23 40.98 -13.38 4.21
CA PHE A 23 41.23 -12.45 5.34
C PHE A 23 41.53 -10.98 5.02
N LEU A 24 41.01 -10.45 3.92
CA LEU A 24 40.46 -9.08 3.94
C LEU A 24 38.95 -9.16 4.10
N THR A 25 38.51 -9.73 5.22
CA THR A 25 37.25 -9.29 5.82
C THR A 25 37.49 -7.84 6.21
N GLY A 26 37.02 -6.89 5.41
CA GLY A 26 36.73 -5.57 5.92
C GLY A 26 35.87 -5.79 7.16
N ILE A 27 36.35 -5.32 8.31
CA ILE A 27 35.53 -5.30 9.51
C ILE A 27 34.39 -4.34 9.16
N ILE A 28 33.24 -4.91 8.85
CA ILE A 28 31.99 -4.18 8.69
C ILE A 28 31.68 -3.60 10.07
N ALA A 29 31.72 -2.28 10.17
CA ALA A 29 31.26 -1.59 11.37
C ALA A 29 29.74 -1.47 11.26
N TYR A 30 29.01 -2.47 11.76
CA TYR A 30 27.56 -2.43 11.88
C TYR A 30 27.11 -1.41 12.94
N ALA A 31 25.88 -0.91 12.85
CA ALA A 31 25.14 -0.62 14.08
C ALA A 31 25.03 -1.97 14.81
N GLU A 32 25.58 -2.08 16.02
CA GLU A 32 25.68 -3.38 16.69
C GLU A 32 24.28 -3.95 16.97
N THR A 33 23.80 -4.89 16.12
CA THR A 33 22.72 -5.79 16.53
C THR A 33 23.26 -6.59 17.71
N THR A 34 22.80 -6.26 18.91
CA THR A 34 23.17 -7.02 20.10
C THR A 34 22.12 -8.09 20.28
N TYR A 35 22.45 -9.32 19.91
CA TYR A 35 21.54 -10.45 20.01
C TYR A 35 22.01 -11.43 21.09
N THR A 36 21.08 -11.75 22.00
CA THR A 36 21.14 -12.92 22.87
C THR A 36 19.92 -13.78 22.60
N GLN A 37 19.91 -15.01 23.12
CA GLN A 37 18.74 -15.88 23.01
C GLN A 37 17.45 -15.28 23.65
N ASP A 38 17.57 -14.28 24.53
CA ASP A 38 16.46 -13.73 25.32
C ASP A 38 16.13 -12.26 25.01
N TYR A 39 17.08 -11.50 24.43
CA TYR A 39 16.95 -10.06 24.18
C TYR A 39 17.71 -9.62 22.93
N VAL A 40 17.16 -8.63 22.22
CA VAL A 40 17.76 -8.01 21.04
C VAL A 40 17.67 -6.50 21.11
N THR A 41 18.74 -5.81 20.72
CA THR A 41 18.71 -4.41 20.29
C THR A 41 19.18 -4.32 18.85
N THR A 42 18.43 -3.63 17.99
CA THR A 42 18.77 -3.41 16.58
C THR A 42 18.57 -1.95 16.19
N GLY A 43 19.57 -1.38 15.51
CA GLY A 43 19.64 0.03 15.16
C GLY A 43 19.38 0.29 13.69
N GLY A 44 18.67 1.38 13.40
CA GLY A 44 18.45 1.89 12.06
C GLY A 44 19.71 2.53 11.45
N VAL A 45 19.67 2.72 10.13
CA VAL A 45 20.77 3.23 9.30
C VAL A 45 20.35 4.36 8.35
N LEU A 46 19.09 4.84 8.43
CA LEU A 46 18.52 5.93 7.62
C LEU A 46 19.40 7.20 7.58
N ALA A 47 19.95 7.62 8.72
CA ALA A 47 20.76 8.85 8.84
C ALA A 47 22.00 8.85 7.92
N THR A 48 22.50 7.65 7.57
CA THR A 48 23.68 7.47 6.72
C THR A 48 23.34 6.97 5.33
N ASP A 49 22.05 6.85 4.99
CA ASP A 49 21.60 6.37 3.69
C ASP A 49 21.48 7.50 2.65
N ASN A 50 21.45 7.11 1.37
CA ASN A 50 21.52 8.00 0.20
C ASN A 50 20.15 8.54 -0.26
N TYR A 51 19.16 8.60 0.65
CA TYR A 51 17.84 9.15 0.40
C TYR A 51 17.84 10.69 0.32
N VAL A 52 18.33 11.27 -0.77
CA VAL A 52 18.37 12.73 -0.96
C VAL A 52 16.98 13.32 -1.26
N LEU A 53 16.07 12.50 -1.82
CA LEU A 53 14.73 12.92 -2.25
C LEU A 53 13.65 12.74 -1.18
N PHE A 54 14.00 12.13 -0.05
CA PHE A 54 13.10 11.95 1.08
C PHE A 54 12.78 13.34 1.68
N PRO A 55 11.49 13.70 1.83
CA PRO A 55 11.09 15.07 2.21
C PRO A 55 11.39 15.41 3.67
N PHE A 56 11.62 14.41 4.53
CA PHE A 56 11.78 14.58 5.97
C PHE A 56 13.22 14.36 6.46
N GLN A 57 13.46 14.66 7.74
CA GLN A 57 14.80 14.51 8.34
C GLN A 57 15.23 13.05 8.42
N LYS A 58 16.46 12.75 7.97
CA LYS A 58 17.03 11.41 8.08
C LYS A 58 17.67 11.19 9.46
N LYS A 59 16.97 10.49 10.35
CA LYS A 59 17.47 10.05 11.65
C LYS A 59 17.16 8.58 11.86
N ASN A 60 18.00 7.91 12.65
CA ASN A 60 17.84 6.49 12.95
C ASN A 60 16.81 6.28 14.06
N LEU A 61 15.93 5.31 13.88
CA LEU A 61 15.20 4.66 14.95
C LEU A 61 16.02 3.47 15.46
N THR A 62 15.94 3.15 16.75
CA THR A 62 16.51 1.92 17.34
C THR A 62 15.45 1.25 18.18
N ILE A 63 15.32 -0.07 18.06
CA ILE A 63 14.36 -0.87 18.81
C ILE A 63 15.08 -1.95 19.63
N GLY A 64 14.70 -2.09 20.90
CA GLY A 64 15.03 -3.23 21.74
C GLY A 64 13.79 -4.03 22.08
N PHE A 65 13.92 -5.35 22.20
CA PHE A 65 12.82 -6.23 22.60
C PHE A 65 13.30 -7.51 23.28
N SER A 66 12.40 -8.15 24.02
CA SER A 66 12.60 -9.41 24.72
C SER A 66 11.95 -10.59 24.00
N LYS A 67 12.37 -11.81 24.30
CA LYS A 67 11.73 -13.04 23.78
C LYS A 67 10.26 -13.18 24.16
N TYR A 68 9.83 -12.47 25.19
CA TYR A 68 8.46 -12.55 25.71
C TYR A 68 7.50 -11.60 24.98
N GLY A 69 8.01 -10.77 24.06
CA GLY A 69 7.20 -9.83 23.29
C GLY A 69 7.02 -8.47 23.95
N GLU A 70 7.90 -8.09 24.88
CA GLU A 70 8.03 -6.70 25.34
C GLU A 70 9.02 -5.98 24.42
N MET A 71 8.72 -4.75 24.01
CA MET A 71 9.52 -3.82 23.22
C MET A 71 10.54 -3.07 24.09
N ILE A 72 11.20 -3.81 24.98
CA ILE A 72 12.34 -3.33 25.77
C ILE A 72 13.39 -4.45 25.88
N ASP A 73 14.63 -4.15 25.50
CA ASP A 73 15.80 -4.98 25.77
C ASP A 73 16.30 -4.72 27.19
N TYR A 74 16.24 -5.75 28.04
CA TYR A 74 16.68 -5.66 29.42
C TYR A 74 18.18 -5.41 29.59
N ASN A 75 19.02 -5.87 28.66
CA ASN A 75 20.48 -5.78 28.78
C ASN A 75 20.99 -4.38 28.44
N THR A 76 20.48 -3.80 27.36
CA THR A 76 20.88 -2.47 26.87
C THR A 76 20.03 -1.35 27.47
N LYS A 77 18.85 -1.70 28.02
CA LYS A 77 17.82 -0.75 28.48
C LYS A 77 17.24 0.09 27.35
N THR A 78 17.29 -0.41 26.12
CA THR A 78 16.72 0.24 24.95
C THR A 78 15.31 -0.30 24.69
N GLY A 79 14.35 0.60 24.57
CA GLY A 79 13.00 0.36 24.09
C GLY A 79 12.85 0.86 22.66
N LEU A 80 12.19 2.00 22.47
CA LEU A 80 12.01 2.65 21.17
C LEU A 80 12.74 4.00 21.16
N SER A 81 13.99 3.99 20.71
CA SER A 81 14.91 5.13 20.79
C SER A 81 15.00 5.92 19.49
N TYR A 82 14.77 7.24 19.58
CA TYR A 82 14.89 8.21 18.48
C TYR A 82 15.40 9.56 18.99
N GLY A 83 16.33 10.20 18.26
CA GLY A 83 16.75 11.57 18.56
C GLY A 83 17.45 11.77 19.92
N GLY A 84 17.92 10.70 20.56
CA GLY A 84 18.51 10.73 21.90
C GLY A 84 17.52 10.58 23.04
N TYR A 85 16.28 10.15 22.74
CA TYR A 85 15.24 9.82 23.72
C TYR A 85 14.72 8.40 23.43
N ASP A 86 14.18 7.74 24.46
CA ASP A 86 13.59 6.42 24.34
C ASP A 86 12.19 6.42 24.96
N ALA A 87 11.18 6.08 24.15
CA ALA A 87 9.78 6.17 24.56
C ALA A 87 9.36 5.07 25.54
N PHE A 88 10.03 3.91 25.53
CA PHE A 88 9.67 2.77 26.40
C PHE A 88 10.70 2.51 27.50
N GLY A 89 11.96 2.90 27.29
CA GLY A 89 13.06 2.80 28.26
C GLY A 89 13.75 4.14 28.51
N PRO A 90 13.08 5.16 29.07
CA PRO A 90 13.61 6.52 29.15
C PRO A 90 14.87 6.66 30.01
N ASP A 91 15.86 7.40 29.50
CA ASP A 91 17.19 7.58 30.12
C ASP A 91 17.18 8.24 31.52
N ALA A 92 16.21 9.12 31.80
CA ALA A 92 16.08 9.81 33.08
C ALA A 92 14.66 10.34 33.34
N GLY A 93 14.25 10.37 34.62
CA GLY A 93 12.99 10.98 35.07
C GLY A 93 11.90 9.99 35.47
N VAL A 94 11.98 8.76 34.95
CA VAL A 94 11.08 7.64 35.29
C VAL A 94 11.92 6.49 35.84
N VAL A 95 11.50 5.91 36.96
CA VAL A 95 12.20 4.76 37.54
C VAL A 95 11.80 3.47 36.81
N GLU A 96 12.75 2.58 36.56
CA GLU A 96 12.59 1.39 35.71
C GLU A 96 11.37 0.51 36.03
N TRP A 97 10.94 0.42 37.29
CA TRP A 97 9.75 -0.35 37.68
C TRP A 97 8.42 0.30 37.29
N GLN A 98 8.45 1.49 36.71
CA GLN A 98 7.31 2.15 36.08
C GLN A 98 7.33 1.99 34.56
N TRP A 99 8.38 1.44 33.94
CA TRP A 99 8.38 1.22 32.49
C TRP A 99 7.42 0.07 32.17
N VAL A 100 6.30 0.39 31.51
CA VAL A 100 5.27 -0.60 31.16
C VAL A 100 5.06 -0.60 29.67
N GLU A 101 5.67 -1.58 29.02
CA GLU A 101 5.38 -1.95 27.65
C GLU A 101 5.16 -3.48 27.61
N GLY A 102 4.18 -3.92 26.83
CA GLY A 102 3.98 -5.33 26.48
C GLY A 102 2.55 -5.64 26.10
N TRP A 103 2.04 -6.77 26.58
CA TRP A 103 0.72 -7.27 26.20
C TRP A 103 0.01 -8.02 27.33
N ILE A 104 -1.30 -8.15 27.19
CA ILE A 104 -2.14 -9.04 28.00
C ILE A 104 -2.97 -9.95 27.12
N LEU A 105 -3.35 -11.08 27.68
CA LEU A 105 -4.23 -12.06 27.08
C LEU A 105 -5.17 -12.61 28.16
N ASN A 106 -6.46 -12.67 27.84
CA ASN A 106 -7.44 -13.35 28.67
C ASN A 106 -8.19 -14.38 27.82
N ILE A 107 -8.36 -15.58 28.36
CA ILE A 107 -9.00 -16.71 27.68
C ILE A 107 -10.10 -17.22 28.58
N THR A 108 -11.35 -16.96 28.21
CA THR A 108 -12.52 -17.54 28.86
C THR A 108 -13.03 -18.71 28.03
N TYR A 109 -13.08 -19.90 28.62
CA TYR A 109 -13.44 -21.10 27.88
C TYR A 109 -14.23 -22.09 28.74
N VAL A 110 -14.76 -23.12 28.09
CA VAL A 110 -15.51 -24.18 28.76
C VAL A 110 -14.75 -25.49 28.64
N GLU A 111 -14.50 -26.15 29.77
CA GLU A 111 -13.88 -27.47 29.84
C GLU A 111 -14.83 -28.46 30.52
N GLY A 112 -15.23 -29.51 29.82
CA GLY A 112 -16.14 -30.54 30.36
C GLY A 112 -17.49 -29.97 30.83
N GLY A 113 -17.95 -28.88 30.23
CA GLY A 113 -19.17 -28.17 30.62
C GLY A 113 -19.00 -27.17 31.77
N TYR A 114 -17.79 -26.96 32.27
CA TYR A 114 -17.48 -26.03 33.37
C TYR A 114 -16.74 -24.78 32.89
N TYR A 115 -17.02 -23.65 33.53
CA TYR A 115 -16.31 -22.39 33.36
C TYR A 115 -14.82 -22.55 33.68
N LYS A 116 -13.97 -22.04 32.79
CA LYS A 116 -12.53 -21.87 32.98
C LYS A 116 -12.11 -20.50 32.49
N ASN A 117 -11.07 -19.97 33.12
CA ASN A 117 -10.44 -18.73 32.70
C ASN A 117 -8.94 -18.80 32.96
N VAL A 118 -8.15 -18.50 31.93
CA VAL A 118 -6.70 -18.36 32.01
C VAL A 118 -6.35 -16.98 31.48
N TRP A 119 -5.64 -16.19 32.26
CA TRP A 119 -5.07 -14.92 31.82
C TRP A 119 -3.55 -15.01 31.85
N ALA A 120 -2.91 -14.35 30.91
CA ALA A 120 -1.47 -14.16 30.85
C ALA A 120 -1.18 -12.68 30.60
N MET A 121 -0.19 -12.14 31.30
CA MET A 121 0.34 -10.81 31.04
C MET A 121 1.85 -10.92 30.88
N CYS A 122 2.37 -10.16 29.92
CA CYS A 122 3.79 -9.95 29.78
C CYS A 122 4.00 -8.46 29.54
N THR A 123 4.24 -7.73 30.62
CA THR A 123 4.73 -6.35 30.58
C THR A 123 6.13 -6.28 31.17
N TYR A 124 6.94 -5.32 30.75
CA TYR A 124 8.31 -5.15 31.26
C TYR A 124 8.35 -4.99 32.79
N SER A 125 7.36 -4.28 33.35
CA SER A 125 7.13 -4.18 34.77
C SER A 125 5.65 -4.28 35.14
N ASP A 126 5.37 -4.67 36.39
CA ASP A 126 4.00 -4.65 36.94
C ASP A 126 3.66 -3.34 37.68
N TYR A 127 4.32 -2.24 37.32
CA TYR A 127 4.14 -0.91 37.93
C TYR A 127 4.33 -0.90 39.47
N ALA A 128 5.13 -1.83 40.00
CA ALA A 128 5.47 -1.92 41.41
C ALA A 128 6.97 -2.11 41.62
N SER A 129 7.52 -1.47 42.66
CA SER A 129 8.95 -1.56 43.00
C SER A 129 9.44 -3.02 43.07
N GLY A 130 10.51 -3.35 42.37
CA GLY A 130 11.07 -4.72 42.33
C GLY A 130 10.27 -5.72 41.48
N GLY A 131 9.31 -5.25 40.68
CA GLY A 131 8.55 -6.06 39.73
C GLY A 131 8.96 -5.87 38.28
N VAL A 132 10.26 -5.78 38.00
CA VAL A 132 10.83 -5.64 36.65
C VAL A 132 11.35 -6.99 36.15
N GLY A 133 10.97 -7.36 34.93
CA GLY A 133 11.47 -8.56 34.23
C GLY A 133 11.24 -9.88 34.99
N GLY A 134 12.18 -10.82 34.83
CA GLY A 134 12.15 -12.15 35.45
C GLY A 134 11.55 -13.24 34.56
N ASN A 135 11.56 -14.50 34.98
CA ASN A 135 10.85 -15.55 34.23
C ASN A 135 9.35 -15.55 34.59
N TRP A 136 8.53 -16.33 33.88
CA TRP A 136 7.10 -16.48 34.17
C TRP A 136 6.82 -16.85 35.63
N ASN A 137 5.88 -16.14 36.24
CA ASN A 137 5.20 -16.59 37.45
C ASN A 137 3.90 -17.29 37.05
N GLU A 138 3.82 -18.60 37.29
CA GLU A 138 2.72 -19.46 36.87
C GLU A 138 1.79 -19.82 38.04
N ASP A 139 0.59 -20.33 37.73
CA ASP A 139 -0.47 -20.68 38.68
C ASP A 139 -0.79 -19.56 39.70
N VAL A 140 -0.81 -18.32 39.22
CA VAL A 140 -1.08 -17.15 40.07
C VAL A 140 -2.57 -17.08 40.42
N THR A 141 -2.94 -17.73 41.52
CA THR A 141 -4.34 -17.82 42.00
C THR A 141 -4.84 -16.59 42.75
N VAL A 142 -3.92 -15.71 43.19
CA VAL A 142 -4.24 -14.48 43.94
C VAL A 142 -4.71 -13.33 43.04
N GLY A 143 -4.78 -13.55 41.72
CA GLY A 143 -5.15 -12.55 40.71
C GLY A 143 -3.97 -11.74 40.18
N SER A 144 -4.16 -11.15 39.01
CA SER A 144 -3.18 -10.35 38.25
C SER A 144 -2.62 -9.15 39.03
N LEU A 145 -3.48 -8.55 39.84
CA LEU A 145 -3.18 -7.32 40.58
C LEU A 145 -2.45 -7.55 41.89
N SER A 146 -2.39 -8.78 42.39
CA SER A 146 -1.81 -9.06 43.71
C SER A 146 -0.31 -8.72 43.76
N LEU A 147 0.09 -8.00 44.80
CA LEU A 147 1.49 -7.69 45.08
C LEU A 147 2.23 -8.83 45.80
N ALA A 148 1.53 -9.95 46.10
CA ALA A 148 2.15 -11.14 46.67
C ALA A 148 3.06 -11.86 45.66
N VAL A 149 2.78 -11.70 44.37
CA VAL A 149 3.60 -12.17 43.25
C VAL A 149 3.94 -10.95 42.40
N ARG A 150 5.22 -10.58 42.34
CA ARG A 150 5.71 -9.38 41.61
C ARG A 150 6.35 -9.77 40.27
N GLY A 151 6.44 -8.80 39.36
CA GLY A 151 7.05 -8.96 38.03
C GLY A 151 6.01 -8.89 36.93
N GLY A 152 6.27 -8.18 35.82
CA GLY A 152 5.25 -8.00 34.77
C GLY A 152 4.92 -9.25 33.93
N ARG A 153 5.53 -10.40 34.24
CA ARG A 153 5.30 -11.70 33.57
C ARG A 153 4.57 -12.67 34.51
N LYS A 154 3.25 -12.77 34.36
CA LYS A 154 2.37 -13.58 35.23
C LYS A 154 1.28 -14.28 34.44
N THR A 155 0.88 -15.45 34.88
CA THR A 155 -0.29 -16.16 34.34
C THR A 155 -1.03 -16.91 35.44
N SER A 156 -2.35 -17.02 35.33
CA SER A 156 -3.14 -17.90 36.20
C SER A 156 -3.04 -19.39 35.83
N GLY A 157 -2.54 -19.69 34.63
CA GLY A 157 -2.25 -21.04 34.16
C GLY A 157 -0.74 -21.26 34.03
N GLY A 158 -0.30 -21.79 32.88
CA GLY A 158 1.12 -21.95 32.55
C GLY A 158 1.51 -21.21 31.26
N ALA A 159 2.79 -20.89 31.11
CA ALA A 159 3.35 -20.21 29.94
C ALA A 159 4.81 -20.63 29.68
N VAL A 160 5.12 -20.95 28.42
CA VAL A 160 6.47 -21.28 27.96
C VAL A 160 6.84 -20.41 26.78
N THR A 161 7.97 -19.71 26.89
CA THR A 161 8.49 -18.82 25.85
C THR A 161 9.80 -19.36 25.27
N GLU A 162 9.85 -19.47 23.95
CA GLU A 162 11.02 -19.96 23.21
C GLU A 162 12.09 -18.86 23.08
N PRO A 163 13.37 -19.21 22.84
CA PRO A 163 14.39 -18.25 22.44
C PRO A 163 14.00 -17.43 21.21
N ILE A 164 14.51 -16.21 21.12
CA ILE A 164 14.33 -15.35 19.94
C ILE A 164 14.92 -16.03 18.72
N ARG A 165 14.15 -16.09 17.63
CA ARG A 165 14.61 -16.61 16.34
C ARG A 165 14.75 -15.47 15.34
N VAL A 166 15.97 -15.03 15.07
CA VAL A 166 16.29 -14.06 14.02
C VAL A 166 16.31 -14.77 12.67
N LEU A 167 15.32 -14.49 11.84
CA LEU A 167 15.16 -15.10 10.52
C LEU A 167 16.04 -14.42 9.49
N TYR A 168 16.15 -13.10 9.54
CA TYR A 168 16.91 -12.32 8.57
C TYR A 168 17.43 -11.03 9.21
N ASP A 169 18.72 -10.75 9.05
CA ASP A 169 19.38 -9.51 9.48
C ASP A 169 20.20 -8.93 8.32
N GLY A 170 19.48 -8.41 7.32
CA GLY A 170 20.04 -7.82 6.11
C GLY A 170 20.47 -6.36 6.29
N PRO A 171 21.03 -5.73 5.23
CA PRO A 171 21.50 -4.35 5.27
C PRO A 171 20.41 -3.32 5.64
N ARG A 172 19.16 -3.56 5.25
CA ARG A 172 18.01 -2.68 5.54
C ARG A 172 16.81 -3.38 6.18
N LYS A 173 16.74 -4.72 6.19
CA LYS A 173 15.63 -5.47 6.81
C LYS A 173 16.10 -6.32 7.97
N PHE A 174 15.38 -6.27 9.07
CA PHE A 174 15.54 -7.16 10.21
C PHE A 174 14.21 -7.85 10.52
N VAL A 175 14.24 -9.18 10.64
CA VAL A 175 13.07 -10.01 10.93
C VAL A 175 13.37 -10.99 12.06
N ALA A 176 12.54 -10.96 13.11
CA ALA A 176 12.64 -11.90 14.23
C ALA A 176 11.27 -12.50 14.61
N LEU A 177 11.30 -13.71 15.15
CA LEU A 177 10.13 -14.40 15.69
C LEU A 177 10.27 -14.62 17.19
N LEU A 178 9.17 -14.36 17.90
CA LEU A 178 9.01 -14.55 19.35
C LEU A 178 7.80 -15.47 19.56
N THR A 179 7.98 -16.59 20.26
CA THR A 179 6.90 -17.58 20.43
C THR A 179 6.65 -17.84 21.91
N THR A 180 5.39 -17.67 22.34
CA THR A 180 4.93 -18.05 23.67
C THR A 180 3.71 -18.97 23.57
N THR A 181 3.76 -20.12 24.25
CA THR A 181 2.61 -21.04 24.37
C THR A 181 1.97 -20.89 25.75
N ILE A 182 0.65 -20.70 25.79
CA ILE A 182 -0.15 -20.61 27.01
C ILE A 182 -0.85 -21.94 27.28
N TYR A 183 -0.80 -22.37 28.53
CA TYR A 183 -1.32 -23.65 29.02
C TYR A 183 -2.39 -23.43 30.08
N ALA A 184 -3.25 -24.44 30.25
CA ALA A 184 -4.29 -24.43 31.27
C ALA A 184 -3.74 -24.33 32.71
N ASP A 185 -2.53 -24.83 32.96
CA ASP A 185 -1.83 -24.83 34.25
C ASP A 185 -0.30 -24.94 34.07
N SER A 186 0.44 -24.78 35.17
CA SER A 186 1.92 -24.88 35.21
C SER A 186 2.50 -26.26 34.92
N THR A 187 1.67 -27.31 34.75
CA THR A 187 2.17 -28.65 34.38
C THR A 187 2.43 -28.79 32.88
N HIS A 188 1.97 -27.82 32.10
CA HIS A 188 2.12 -27.74 30.64
C HIS A 188 1.53 -28.95 29.89
N GLY A 189 0.52 -29.62 30.47
CA GLY A 189 -0.12 -30.80 29.88
C GLY A 189 -1.18 -30.46 28.81
N THR A 190 -1.84 -29.32 28.93
CA THR A 190 -2.93 -28.88 28.04
C THR A 190 -2.59 -27.51 27.45
N PRO A 191 -2.05 -27.43 26.23
CA PRO A 191 -1.85 -26.16 25.55
C PRO A 191 -3.20 -25.58 25.12
N LEU A 192 -3.37 -24.27 25.25
CA LEU A 192 -4.59 -23.55 24.85
C LEU A 192 -4.31 -22.79 23.54
N VAL A 193 -3.40 -21.83 23.59
CA VAL A 193 -3.05 -20.97 22.45
C VAL A 193 -1.55 -20.77 22.34
N ARG A 194 -1.08 -20.51 21.11
CA ARG A 194 0.27 -20.05 20.81
C ARG A 194 0.21 -18.62 20.30
N LEU A 195 0.97 -17.74 20.93
CA LEU A 195 1.22 -16.39 20.47
C LEU A 195 2.55 -16.36 19.74
N THR A 196 2.55 -15.88 18.51
CA THR A 196 3.75 -15.68 17.69
C THR A 196 3.83 -14.22 17.30
N PHE A 197 4.88 -13.52 17.75
CA PHE A 197 5.17 -12.16 17.29
C PHE A 197 6.22 -12.22 16.19
N THR A 198 5.90 -11.63 15.05
CA THR A 198 6.86 -11.37 13.98
C THR A 198 7.24 -9.91 14.04
N ILE A 199 8.49 -9.62 14.37
CA ILE A 199 9.05 -8.27 14.40
C ILE A 199 9.66 -8.01 13.04
N GLU A 200 9.12 -7.04 12.30
CA GLU A 200 9.72 -6.51 11.08
C GLU A 200 10.20 -5.09 11.33
N PHE A 201 11.53 -4.91 11.23
CA PHE A 201 12.15 -3.61 11.30
C PHE A 201 12.89 -3.31 10.01
N ASN A 202 12.37 -2.35 9.25
CA ASN A 202 13.12 -1.76 8.16
C ASN A 202 14.03 -0.67 8.73
N LYS A 203 15.33 -0.94 8.72
CA LYS A 203 16.38 -0.11 9.33
C LYS A 203 16.50 1.27 8.67
N VAL A 204 15.93 1.48 7.49
CA VAL A 204 15.89 2.81 6.85
C VAL A 204 14.55 3.53 7.02
N LYS A 205 13.66 3.01 7.86
CA LYS A 205 12.40 3.67 8.24
C LYS A 205 12.43 4.09 9.71
N LYS A 206 11.43 4.89 10.08
CA LYS A 206 11.20 5.35 11.46
C LYS A 206 10.06 4.59 12.14
N GLN A 207 9.81 3.36 11.72
CA GLN A 207 8.79 2.48 12.30
C GLN A 207 9.21 1.02 12.38
N VAL A 208 8.57 0.29 13.28
CA VAL A 208 8.64 -1.16 13.45
C VAL A 208 7.22 -1.72 13.34
N ILE A 209 7.05 -2.79 12.55
CA ILE A 209 5.77 -3.48 12.37
C ILE A 209 5.82 -4.79 13.15
N ILE A 210 4.74 -5.09 13.87
CA ILE A 210 4.64 -6.27 14.73
C ILE A 210 3.39 -7.04 14.39
N PHE A 211 3.55 -8.19 13.76
CA PHE A 211 2.47 -9.15 13.52
C PHE A 211 2.27 -10.01 14.77
N LYS A 212 1.05 -10.08 15.28
CA LYS A 212 0.69 -10.74 16.54
C LYS A 212 -0.33 -11.83 16.24
N ASP A 213 0.20 -13.02 16.00
CA ASP A 213 -0.53 -14.20 15.59
C ASP A 213 -0.97 -15.01 16.82
N VAL A 214 -2.27 -15.10 17.09
CA VAL A 214 -2.86 -15.90 18.17
C VAL A 214 -3.52 -17.14 17.57
N LYS A 215 -2.91 -18.32 17.75
CA LYS A 215 -3.39 -19.60 17.21
C LYS A 215 -3.91 -20.52 18.31
N ARG A 216 -5.12 -21.07 18.16
CA ARG A 216 -5.66 -22.11 19.05
C ARG A 216 -5.02 -23.46 18.73
N ILE A 217 -4.46 -24.15 19.72
CA ILE A 217 -3.63 -25.36 19.51
C ILE A 217 -3.98 -26.55 20.43
N ASP A 218 -5.08 -26.50 21.15
CA ASP A 218 -5.55 -27.64 21.94
C ASP A 218 -5.95 -28.83 21.06
N VAL A 219 -5.78 -30.05 21.55
CA VAL A 219 -6.07 -31.29 20.80
C VAL A 219 -7.16 -32.16 21.45
N GLY A 220 -7.92 -31.59 22.41
CA GLY A 220 -8.84 -32.32 23.27
C GLY A 220 -10.32 -32.06 23.01
N LYS A 221 -11.15 -33.12 22.98
CA LYS A 221 -12.62 -33.02 22.81
C LYS A 221 -13.37 -32.36 23.98
N ASN A 222 -12.68 -32.08 25.08
CA ASN A 222 -13.29 -31.59 26.31
C ASN A 222 -13.32 -30.07 26.39
N ILE A 223 -12.63 -29.36 25.50
CA ILE A 223 -12.62 -27.90 25.44
C ILE A 223 -13.57 -27.46 24.33
N TRP A 224 -14.57 -26.66 24.69
CA TRP A 224 -15.53 -26.09 23.74
C TRP A 224 -14.97 -24.77 23.17
N ASP A 225 -15.75 -23.70 23.18
CA ASP A 225 -15.34 -22.42 22.61
C ASP A 225 -14.42 -21.64 23.57
N MET A 226 -13.48 -20.89 22.99
CA MET A 226 -12.60 -19.96 23.66
C MET A 226 -12.94 -18.53 23.24
N GLN A 227 -13.42 -17.72 24.17
CA GLN A 227 -13.46 -16.28 24.02
C GLN A 227 -12.12 -15.71 24.46
N ILE A 228 -11.44 -15.02 23.54
CA ILE A 228 -10.08 -14.53 23.72
C ILE A 228 -10.08 -13.01 23.62
N GLU A 229 -9.35 -12.38 24.54
CA GLU A 229 -9.04 -10.97 24.50
C GLU A 229 -7.52 -10.82 24.48
N PHE A 230 -7.02 -10.05 23.53
CA PHE A 230 -5.60 -9.80 23.37
C PHE A 230 -5.39 -8.30 23.22
N GLY A 231 -4.53 -7.72 24.05
CA GLY A 231 -4.39 -6.27 24.09
C GLY A 231 -2.97 -5.80 24.36
N ASP A 232 -2.61 -4.74 23.65
CA ASP A 232 -1.35 -4.05 23.78
C ASP A 232 -1.36 -3.10 24.98
N ARG A 233 -0.19 -2.92 25.58
CA ARG A 233 0.03 -2.07 26.74
C ARG A 233 1.29 -1.25 26.49
N GLY A 234 1.16 0.07 26.41
CA GLY A 234 2.33 0.94 26.20
C GLY A 234 2.21 2.25 26.95
N GLU A 235 3.07 2.45 27.95
CA GLU A 235 3.43 3.77 28.46
C GLU A 235 4.40 4.44 27.48
N TRP A 236 4.13 5.70 27.14
CA TRP A 236 4.90 6.47 26.18
C TRP A 236 5.56 7.66 26.86
N ASP A 237 6.87 7.56 27.11
CA ASP A 237 7.69 8.60 27.71
C ASP A 237 8.47 9.36 26.64
N LEU A 238 7.77 10.17 25.84
CA LEU A 238 8.35 10.90 24.71
C LEU A 238 8.71 12.36 25.06
N GLY A 239 9.91 12.80 24.68
CA GLY A 239 10.36 14.20 24.79
C GLY A 239 11.36 14.47 25.92
N SER A 240 11.70 15.75 26.11
CA SER A 240 12.72 16.14 27.10
C SER A 240 12.24 16.01 28.55
N SER A 241 12.94 15.18 29.33
CA SER A 241 12.83 15.21 30.79
C SER A 241 13.60 16.42 31.34
N LEU A 242 12.89 17.37 31.95
CA LEU A 242 13.54 18.28 32.90
C LEU A 242 14.21 17.42 33.98
N ALA A 243 15.46 17.72 34.35
CA ALA A 243 16.23 16.89 35.28
C ALA A 243 15.42 16.46 36.52
N GLY A 244 15.04 15.17 36.56
CA GLY A 244 14.25 14.57 37.64
C GLY A 244 12.72 14.54 37.47
N ALA A 245 12.18 14.81 36.28
CA ALA A 245 10.75 14.68 35.97
C ALA A 245 10.51 13.73 34.78
N ALA A 246 9.38 13.02 34.79
CA ALA A 246 8.96 12.19 33.66
C ALA A 246 8.70 13.07 32.41
N PRO A 247 9.06 12.60 31.20
CA PRO A 247 8.64 13.22 29.95
C PRO A 247 7.12 13.36 29.90
N LYS A 248 6.65 14.40 29.21
CA LYS A 248 5.22 14.65 29.03
C LYS A 248 4.91 14.79 27.57
N SER A 249 3.71 14.38 27.21
CA SER A 249 3.19 14.43 25.86
C SER A 249 1.69 14.69 25.87
N TYR A 250 1.24 15.13 24.71
CA TYR A 250 -0.15 15.15 24.28
C TYR A 250 -0.43 13.85 23.54
N ALA A 251 -1.64 13.29 23.62
CA ALA A 251 -1.96 12.09 22.86
C ALA A 251 -3.44 11.97 22.48
N HIS A 252 -3.65 11.69 21.19
CA HIS A 252 -4.96 11.57 20.58
C HIS A 252 -5.07 10.29 19.75
N ILE A 253 -6.22 9.62 19.80
CA ILE A 253 -6.55 8.48 18.95
C ILE A 253 -7.48 8.93 17.82
N PHE A 254 -7.01 8.75 16.60
CA PHE A 254 -7.81 8.82 15.38
C PHE A 254 -8.37 7.43 15.09
N GLU A 255 -9.69 7.32 14.99
CA GLU A 255 -10.37 6.06 14.70
C GLU A 255 -10.87 6.00 13.26
N ASN A 256 -11.14 4.78 12.80
CA ASN A 256 -11.80 4.49 11.52
C ASN A 256 -11.02 5.00 10.29
N LEU A 257 -9.69 5.03 10.35
CA LEU A 257 -8.90 5.34 9.18
C LEU A 257 -9.01 4.17 8.20
N THR A 258 -9.18 4.47 6.91
CA THR A 258 -9.44 3.47 5.87
C THR A 258 -8.16 2.81 5.39
N THR A 259 -8.22 1.51 5.15
CA THR A 259 -7.14 0.70 4.55
C THR A 259 -7.69 -0.22 3.48
N VAL A 260 -6.84 -0.62 2.53
CA VAL A 260 -7.14 -1.70 1.56
C VAL A 260 -7.23 -3.08 2.23
N TYR A 261 -6.78 -3.22 3.48
CA TYR A 261 -6.82 -4.48 4.22
C TYR A 261 -8.15 -4.68 4.95
N ASP A 262 -9.12 -5.19 4.23
CA ASP A 262 -10.48 -5.49 4.67
C ASP A 262 -10.67 -6.94 5.16
N GLY A 263 -11.93 -7.36 5.32
CA GLY A 263 -12.33 -8.70 5.71
C GLY A 263 -11.77 -9.83 4.83
N GLU A 264 -11.35 -9.56 3.58
CA GLU A 264 -10.71 -10.58 2.74
C GLU A 264 -9.26 -10.87 3.16
N TYR A 265 -8.60 -9.92 3.83
CA TYR A 265 -7.27 -10.06 4.44
C TYR A 265 -7.31 -10.48 5.91
N GLN A 266 -8.45 -10.23 6.56
CA GLN A 266 -8.73 -10.62 7.93
C GLN A 266 -10.13 -11.24 8.01
N PRO A 267 -10.27 -12.57 7.82
CA PRO A 267 -11.58 -13.23 7.77
C PRO A 267 -12.43 -13.07 9.03
N TRP A 268 -11.82 -12.69 10.16
CA TRP A 268 -12.55 -12.34 11.37
C TRP A 268 -13.35 -11.03 11.26
N TYR A 269 -13.00 -10.19 10.29
CA TYR A 269 -13.64 -8.90 10.03
C TYR A 269 -14.51 -8.93 8.78
N GLU A 270 -14.56 -10.05 8.05
CA GLU A 270 -15.48 -10.22 6.92
C GLU A 270 -16.94 -9.97 7.35
N GLY A 271 -17.58 -8.98 6.73
CA GLY A 271 -18.94 -8.58 7.08
C GLY A 271 -19.07 -7.89 8.43
N ALA A 272 -17.97 -7.34 8.96
CA ALA A 272 -17.97 -6.50 10.17
C ALA A 272 -18.86 -5.25 10.00
N PRO A 273 -19.27 -4.60 11.10
CA PRO A 273 -19.91 -3.30 11.02
C PRO A 273 -19.04 -2.29 10.26
N ALA A 274 -19.66 -1.31 9.59
CA ALA A 274 -18.98 -0.38 8.70
C ALA A 274 -17.80 0.39 9.35
N ASP A 275 -17.82 0.61 10.66
CA ASP A 275 -16.74 1.29 11.38
C ASP A 275 -15.51 0.38 11.63
N TYR A 276 -15.59 -0.93 11.37
CA TYR A 276 -14.52 -1.91 11.58
C TYR A 276 -14.02 -2.53 10.27
N GLU A 277 -14.87 -2.66 9.26
CA GLU A 277 -14.51 -3.30 8.00
C GLU A 277 -13.55 -2.39 7.20
N GLY A 278 -12.35 -2.90 6.89
CA GLY A 278 -11.33 -2.13 6.17
C GLY A 278 -10.82 -0.90 6.92
N THR A 279 -10.79 -0.93 8.26
CA THR A 279 -10.32 0.19 9.07
C THR A 279 -9.20 -0.16 10.07
N TYR A 280 -8.46 0.87 10.48
CA TYR A 280 -7.47 0.85 11.56
C TYR A 280 -7.59 2.10 12.43
N ASP A 281 -7.05 2.04 13.64
CA ASP A 281 -6.97 3.17 14.57
C ASP A 281 -5.51 3.56 14.81
N VAL A 282 -5.21 4.83 15.04
CA VAL A 282 -3.86 5.32 15.38
C VAL A 282 -3.88 6.28 16.54
N CYS A 283 -3.04 6.02 17.54
CA CYS A 283 -2.70 6.98 18.58
C CYS A 283 -1.48 7.79 18.16
N GLN A 284 -1.63 9.11 18.02
CA GLN A 284 -0.54 10.05 17.84
C GLN A 284 -0.15 10.65 19.19
N ILE A 285 1.15 10.68 19.49
CA ILE A 285 1.72 11.22 20.73
C ILE A 285 2.69 12.36 20.39
N ILE A 286 2.42 13.58 20.83
CA ILE A 286 3.26 14.76 20.57
C ILE A 286 4.01 15.14 21.85
N SER A 287 5.34 15.26 21.79
CA SER A 287 6.13 15.67 22.95
C SER A 287 5.76 17.09 23.42
N ASP A 288 5.83 17.37 24.73
CA ASP A 288 5.44 18.67 25.30
C ASP A 288 6.33 19.84 24.81
N ASP A 289 7.58 19.55 24.47
CA ASP A 289 8.52 20.45 23.81
C ASP A 289 8.27 20.62 22.30
N ASN A 290 7.28 19.90 21.74
CA ASN A 290 6.88 19.91 20.33
C ASN A 290 8.01 19.50 19.37
N ALA A 291 9.02 18.76 19.85
CA ALA A 291 10.13 18.30 19.03
C ALA A 291 9.81 17.01 18.26
N PHE A 292 9.02 16.10 18.85
CA PHE A 292 8.81 14.76 18.33
C PHE A 292 7.35 14.35 18.30
N VAL A 293 7.06 13.43 17.39
CA VAL A 293 5.77 12.74 17.26
C VAL A 293 6.01 11.23 17.28
N GLY A 294 5.44 10.55 18.27
CA GLY A 294 5.35 9.09 18.32
C GLY A 294 3.99 8.62 17.83
N TRP A 295 3.89 7.36 17.39
CA TRP A 295 2.59 6.77 17.05
C TRP A 295 2.51 5.28 17.33
N ALA A 296 1.29 4.83 17.63
CA ALA A 296 0.89 3.44 17.72
C ALA A 296 -0.36 3.22 16.85
N ALA A 297 -0.23 2.50 15.73
CA ALA A 297 -1.36 2.15 14.87
C ALA A 297 -1.77 0.68 15.05
N PHE A 298 -3.07 0.39 15.05
CA PHE A 298 -3.66 -0.91 15.36
C PHE A 298 -4.54 -1.39 14.21
N TRP A 299 -4.16 -2.52 13.59
CA TRP A 299 -4.94 -3.19 12.55
C TRP A 299 -5.15 -4.68 12.88
N PRO A 300 -6.31 -5.29 12.55
CA PRO A 300 -7.55 -4.60 12.20
C PRO A 300 -7.98 -3.68 13.35
N LYS A 301 -8.94 -2.77 13.13
CA LYS A 301 -9.41 -1.88 14.19
C LYS A 301 -9.79 -2.67 15.46
N PRO A 302 -9.23 -2.37 16.64
CA PRO A 302 -9.56 -3.08 17.88
C PRO A 302 -10.96 -2.71 18.42
N ILE A 303 -11.52 -3.56 19.29
CA ILE A 303 -12.81 -3.29 19.96
C ILE A 303 -12.65 -2.18 21.01
N VAL A 304 -11.44 -2.04 21.56
CA VAL A 304 -11.06 -0.96 22.48
C VAL A 304 -9.87 -0.22 21.93
N SER A 305 -10.05 1.08 21.75
CA SER A 305 -9.01 2.08 21.55
C SER A 305 -9.08 3.09 22.68
N TRP A 306 -8.03 3.12 23.51
CA TRP A 306 -8.02 3.91 24.73
C TRP A 306 -6.65 4.53 24.97
N VAL A 307 -6.64 5.83 25.28
CA VAL A 307 -5.47 6.58 25.73
C VAL A 307 -5.79 7.37 26.99
N GLY A 308 -4.87 7.41 27.95
CA GLY A 308 -5.03 8.20 29.16
C GLY A 308 -3.74 8.50 29.90
N ALA A 309 -3.78 9.48 30.78
CA ALA A 309 -2.63 9.89 31.59
C ALA A 309 -2.34 8.87 32.71
N THR A 310 -1.10 8.38 32.82
CA THR A 310 -0.69 7.42 33.88
C THR A 310 -0.89 7.95 35.29
N GLN A 311 -0.81 9.26 35.48
CA GLN A 311 -0.94 9.92 36.78
C GLN A 311 -2.39 10.22 37.17
N VAL A 312 -3.36 10.02 36.27
CA VAL A 312 -4.77 10.43 36.47
C VAL A 312 -5.75 9.30 36.17
N SER A 313 -5.75 8.78 34.95
CA SER A 313 -6.77 7.83 34.47
C SER A 313 -6.23 6.41 34.25
N ALA A 314 -4.95 6.24 33.88
CA ALA A 314 -4.34 4.92 33.68
C ALA A 314 -3.75 4.39 35.01
N ASN A 315 -4.62 3.97 35.92
CA ASN A 315 -4.16 3.34 37.16
C ASN A 315 -3.64 1.91 36.91
N ARG A 316 -2.88 1.38 37.86
CA ARG A 316 -2.30 0.02 37.77
C ARG A 316 -3.33 -1.08 37.53
N ASP A 317 -4.53 -0.95 38.11
CA ASP A 317 -5.57 -1.97 37.96
C ASP A 317 -6.08 -2.03 36.52
N PHE A 318 -6.26 -0.86 35.91
CA PHE A 318 -6.67 -0.69 34.52
C PHE A 318 -5.59 -1.17 33.55
N ILE A 319 -4.33 -0.80 33.79
CA ILE A 319 -3.18 -1.18 32.94
C ILE A 319 -2.99 -2.70 32.90
N LEU A 320 -3.15 -3.39 34.03
CA LEU A 320 -2.82 -4.81 34.19
C LEU A 320 -4.02 -5.76 34.06
N THR A 321 -5.15 -5.29 33.54
CA THR A 321 -6.34 -6.13 33.28
C THR A 321 -6.94 -5.86 31.90
N SER A 322 -7.74 -6.81 31.41
CA SER A 322 -8.53 -6.62 30.18
C SER A 322 -9.64 -5.60 30.45
N THR A 323 -9.80 -4.68 29.51
CA THR A 323 -10.72 -3.55 29.60
C THR A 323 -11.97 -3.72 28.72
N SER A 324 -12.03 -4.79 27.94
CA SER A 324 -13.17 -5.15 27.09
C SER A 324 -14.11 -6.20 27.70
N THR A 325 -13.72 -6.86 28.81
CA THR A 325 -14.48 -7.99 29.37
C THR A 325 -15.17 -7.66 30.68
N LYS A 326 -16.50 -7.82 30.70
CA LYS A 326 -17.28 -7.78 31.95
C LYS A 326 -17.59 -9.20 32.41
N THR A 327 -17.33 -9.48 33.69
CA THR A 327 -17.80 -10.70 34.36
C THR A 327 -18.69 -10.31 35.53
N GLU A 328 -19.97 -10.62 35.43
CA GLU A 328 -20.93 -10.46 36.52
C GLU A 328 -21.15 -11.78 37.25
N VAL A 329 -21.15 -11.74 38.58
CA VAL A 329 -21.41 -12.91 39.43
C VAL A 329 -22.54 -12.60 40.39
N HIS A 330 -23.65 -13.31 40.24
CA HIS A 330 -24.89 -13.13 41.01
C HIS A 330 -25.10 -14.34 41.91
N THR A 331 -24.93 -14.19 43.22
CA THR A 331 -25.34 -15.21 44.20
C THR A 331 -26.80 -14.98 44.58
N LEU A 332 -27.67 -15.91 44.21
CA LEU A 332 -29.12 -15.70 44.30
C LEU A 332 -29.64 -15.90 45.72
N THR A 333 -30.43 -14.95 46.20
CA THR A 333 -31.18 -15.08 47.46
C THR A 333 -32.62 -15.55 47.24
N THR A 334 -33.10 -15.48 46.00
CA THR A 334 -34.44 -15.85 45.55
C THR A 334 -34.38 -16.37 44.12
N ASP A 335 -35.36 -17.16 43.71
CA ASP A 335 -35.51 -17.62 42.33
C ASP A 335 -35.58 -16.40 41.39
N THR A 336 -34.67 -16.33 40.43
CA THR A 336 -34.50 -15.15 39.57
C THR A 336 -34.43 -15.57 38.12
N GLN A 337 -35.37 -15.08 37.32
CA GLN A 337 -35.49 -15.48 35.91
C GLN A 337 -34.72 -14.56 34.96
N ASN A 338 -34.71 -13.25 35.23
CA ASN A 338 -34.20 -12.22 34.34
C ASN A 338 -33.04 -11.48 34.98
N PHE A 339 -31.97 -11.27 34.21
CA PHE A 339 -30.80 -10.50 34.59
C PHE A 339 -30.63 -9.40 33.55
N THR A 340 -30.61 -8.14 33.99
CA THR A 340 -30.25 -7.01 33.12
C THR A 340 -28.77 -6.74 33.33
N LEU A 341 -28.02 -6.70 32.23
CA LEU A 341 -26.57 -6.48 32.25
C LEU A 341 -26.26 -5.04 32.69
N ILE A 342 -25.16 -4.88 33.44
CA ILE A 342 -24.75 -3.59 34.02
C ILE A 342 -24.20 -2.65 32.94
N GLU A 343 -23.34 -3.18 32.06
CA GLU A 343 -22.80 -2.44 30.91
C GLU A 343 -23.56 -2.85 29.64
N ASP A 344 -23.54 -1.98 28.64
CA ASP A 344 -24.10 -2.26 27.33
C ASP A 344 -23.15 -3.20 26.55
N PRO A 345 -23.61 -4.39 26.15
CA PRO A 345 -22.78 -5.31 25.38
C PRO A 345 -22.42 -4.75 24.00
N VAL A 346 -21.25 -5.12 23.50
CA VAL A 346 -20.80 -4.79 22.14
C VAL A 346 -20.63 -6.06 21.31
N ALA A 347 -20.98 -5.96 20.03
CA ALA A 347 -20.70 -7.01 19.06
C ALA A 347 -19.19 -7.13 18.82
N TYR A 348 -18.73 -8.37 18.67
CA TYR A 348 -17.34 -8.71 18.36
C TYR A 348 -17.35 -9.99 17.51
N PRO A 349 -16.25 -10.30 16.80
CA PRO A 349 -16.24 -11.42 15.87
C PRO A 349 -16.24 -12.76 16.59
N GLN A 350 -17.25 -13.58 16.29
CA GLN A 350 -17.43 -14.92 16.85
C GLN A 350 -17.53 -15.95 15.73
N ASN A 351 -16.66 -16.95 15.74
CA ASN A 351 -16.83 -18.07 14.83
C ASN A 351 -18.02 -18.94 15.29
N SER A 352 -18.91 -19.29 14.37
CA SER A 352 -20.04 -20.16 14.62
C SER A 352 -19.61 -21.63 14.66
N SER A 353 -19.89 -22.32 15.76
CA SER A 353 -19.62 -23.75 15.87
C SER A 353 -20.48 -24.63 14.95
N VAL A 354 -21.40 -24.04 14.16
CA VAL A 354 -22.32 -24.75 13.25
C VAL A 354 -21.99 -24.47 11.80
N THR A 355 -21.83 -23.19 11.43
CA THR A 355 -21.56 -22.78 10.05
C THR A 355 -20.07 -22.60 9.76
N GLN A 356 -19.23 -22.55 10.80
CA GLN A 356 -17.79 -22.23 10.74
C GLN A 356 -17.50 -20.83 10.14
N MET A 357 -18.52 -20.00 9.96
CA MET A 357 -18.40 -18.61 9.51
C MET A 357 -18.30 -17.67 10.71
N VAL A 358 -17.61 -16.55 10.54
CA VAL A 358 -17.53 -15.50 11.56
C VAL A 358 -18.78 -14.62 11.50
N GLU A 359 -19.36 -14.36 12.67
CA GLU A 359 -20.50 -13.44 12.84
C GLU A 359 -20.18 -12.43 13.95
N TRP A 360 -20.53 -11.17 13.74
CA TRP A 360 -20.38 -10.13 14.77
C TRP A 360 -21.59 -10.16 15.71
N LEU A 361 -21.39 -10.72 16.89
CA LEU A 361 -22.44 -10.96 17.88
C LEU A 361 -22.04 -10.39 19.24
N GLU A 362 -23.03 -9.91 19.98
CA GLU A 362 -22.88 -9.37 21.35
C GLU A 362 -23.32 -10.37 22.44
N ALA A 363 -23.68 -11.60 22.05
CA ALA A 363 -24.27 -12.58 22.96
C ALA A 363 -23.29 -12.98 24.09
N PRO A 364 -23.73 -13.00 25.36
CA PRO A 364 -22.90 -13.35 26.50
C PRO A 364 -22.65 -14.86 26.62
N MET A 365 -21.62 -15.26 27.36
CA MET A 365 -21.52 -16.59 27.95
C MET A 365 -22.20 -16.60 29.33
N VAL A 366 -23.09 -17.57 29.58
CA VAL A 366 -23.83 -17.69 30.84
C VAL A 366 -23.53 -19.02 31.51
N PHE A 367 -23.31 -18.98 32.82
CA PHE A 367 -23.04 -20.15 33.65
C PHE A 367 -23.91 -20.13 34.90
N VAL A 368 -24.36 -21.30 35.34
CA VAL A 368 -25.03 -21.48 36.64
C VAL A 368 -24.28 -22.53 37.43
N ASN A 369 -23.77 -22.16 38.61
CA ASN A 369 -22.87 -22.97 39.43
C ASN A 369 -21.67 -23.48 38.61
N ASP A 370 -21.07 -22.57 37.85
CA ASP A 370 -19.99 -22.80 36.87
C ASP A 370 -20.33 -23.74 35.70
N HIS A 371 -21.55 -24.27 35.60
CA HIS A 371 -21.99 -25.01 34.42
C HIS A 371 -22.49 -24.10 33.32
N VAL A 372 -21.97 -24.27 32.10
CA VAL A 372 -22.37 -23.49 30.92
C VAL A 372 -23.86 -23.62 30.61
N ARG A 373 -24.42 -22.58 30.00
CA ARG A 373 -25.76 -22.56 29.39
C ARG A 373 -25.64 -22.14 27.93
N ILE A 374 -26.49 -22.73 27.09
CA ILE A 374 -26.51 -22.54 25.65
C ILE A 374 -27.46 -21.41 25.30
N VAL A 375 -26.94 -20.41 24.59
CA VAL A 375 -27.75 -19.31 24.07
C VAL A 375 -28.79 -19.84 23.09
N ASN A 376 -30.06 -19.50 23.32
CA ASN A 376 -31.22 -19.93 22.54
C ASN A 376 -31.33 -21.46 22.34
N GLY A 377 -30.82 -22.25 23.30
CA GLY A 377 -30.89 -23.72 23.26
C GLY A 377 -32.31 -24.27 23.44
N THR A 378 -32.54 -25.47 22.89
CA THR A 378 -33.87 -26.13 22.87
C THR A 378 -34.24 -26.83 24.17
N ASN A 379 -33.27 -27.21 25.01
CA ASN A 379 -33.49 -27.82 26.31
C ASN A 379 -33.53 -26.76 27.41
N PRO A 380 -34.69 -26.51 28.07
CA PRO A 380 -34.82 -25.45 29.06
C PRO A 380 -33.82 -25.51 30.22
N ALA A 381 -33.40 -26.71 30.64
CA ALA A 381 -32.45 -26.87 31.75
C ALA A 381 -31.02 -26.44 31.40
N GLU A 382 -30.70 -26.38 30.11
CA GLU A 382 -29.37 -26.13 29.59
C GLU A 382 -29.29 -24.81 28.83
N SER A 383 -30.39 -24.05 28.72
CA SER A 383 -30.46 -22.87 27.86
C SER A 383 -30.83 -21.57 28.57
N PHE A 384 -30.55 -20.47 27.88
CA PHE A 384 -31.01 -19.12 28.21
C PHE A 384 -31.33 -18.36 26.91
N THR A 385 -32.08 -17.28 26.99
CA THR A 385 -32.31 -16.36 25.87
C THR A 385 -31.67 -15.01 26.20
N TYR A 386 -30.94 -14.45 25.23
CA TYR A 386 -30.43 -13.09 25.30
C TYR A 386 -31.27 -12.16 24.43
N PHE A 387 -31.65 -11.00 24.96
CA PHE A 387 -32.46 -9.99 24.29
C PHE A 387 -31.64 -8.71 24.06
N PRO A 388 -31.04 -8.54 22.86
CA PRO A 388 -30.22 -7.38 22.50
C PRO A 388 -30.89 -6.03 22.79
N SER A 389 -32.18 -5.88 22.46
CA SER A 389 -32.90 -4.61 22.61
C SER A 389 -33.10 -4.14 24.05
N THR A 390 -32.79 -4.99 25.03
CA THR A 390 -33.00 -4.71 26.46
C THR A 390 -31.80 -5.07 27.34
N ASN A 391 -30.72 -5.60 26.74
CA ASN A 391 -29.56 -6.14 27.46
C ASN A 391 -29.96 -7.13 28.57
N GLN A 392 -30.92 -8.02 28.27
CA GLN A 392 -31.46 -8.99 29.23
C GLN A 392 -31.09 -10.43 28.90
N VAL A 393 -30.63 -11.15 29.92
CA VAL A 393 -30.52 -12.61 29.95
C VAL A 393 -31.75 -13.17 30.67
N MET A 394 -32.48 -14.06 30.02
CA MET A 394 -33.68 -14.70 30.54
C MET A 394 -33.53 -16.22 30.56
N PHE A 395 -33.81 -16.83 31.70
CA PHE A 395 -33.96 -18.28 31.79
C PHE A 395 -35.38 -18.72 31.41
N PRO A 396 -35.53 -19.80 30.63
CA PRO A 396 -36.84 -20.28 30.19
C PRO A 396 -37.68 -20.80 31.37
N SER A 397 -39.01 -20.75 31.27
CA SER A 397 -39.91 -21.15 32.37
C SER A 397 -39.76 -22.60 32.87
N GLY A 398 -39.12 -23.47 32.09
CA GLY A 398 -38.78 -24.85 32.48
C GLY A 398 -37.57 -24.98 33.40
N TYR A 399 -36.80 -23.92 33.62
CA TYR A 399 -35.66 -23.88 34.53
C TYR A 399 -35.41 -22.44 35.00
N ILE A 400 -35.60 -22.18 36.30
CA ILE A 400 -35.29 -20.88 36.91
C ILE A 400 -34.23 -21.13 37.99
N PRO A 401 -33.03 -20.52 37.88
CA PRO A 401 -32.02 -20.59 38.92
C PRO A 401 -32.59 -20.16 40.28
N GLY A 402 -32.35 -20.99 41.30
CA GLY A 402 -32.98 -20.88 42.60
C GLY A 402 -32.10 -20.18 43.64
N ALA A 403 -32.69 -19.91 44.81
CA ALA A 403 -31.93 -19.39 45.95
C ALA A 403 -30.73 -20.31 46.31
N GLY A 404 -29.53 -19.73 46.37
CA GLY A 404 -28.26 -20.44 46.60
C GLY A 404 -27.45 -20.72 45.33
N ASP A 405 -28.05 -20.64 44.14
CA ASP A 405 -27.32 -20.76 42.89
C ASP A 405 -26.46 -19.51 42.63
N THR A 406 -25.35 -19.71 41.91
CA THR A 406 -24.51 -18.62 41.41
C THR A 406 -24.65 -18.53 39.90
N VAL A 407 -25.12 -17.39 39.39
CA VAL A 407 -25.20 -17.10 37.95
C VAL A 407 -24.03 -16.21 37.58
N LYS A 408 -23.20 -16.67 36.64
CA LYS A 408 -22.06 -15.92 36.08
C LYS A 408 -22.36 -15.55 34.64
N ILE A 409 -22.20 -14.29 34.28
CA ILE A 409 -22.43 -13.78 32.93
C ILE A 409 -21.16 -13.08 32.46
N VAL A 410 -20.61 -13.49 31.33
CA VAL A 410 -19.41 -12.93 30.72
C VAL A 410 -19.77 -12.33 29.37
N TYR A 411 -19.44 -11.06 29.14
CA TYR A 411 -19.75 -10.36 27.90
C TYR A 411 -18.71 -9.29 27.56
N LYS A 412 -18.78 -8.79 26.33
CA LYS A 412 -17.91 -7.74 25.80
C LYS A 412 -18.58 -6.39 25.93
N TYR A 413 -17.81 -5.36 26.28
CA TYR A 413 -18.25 -3.98 26.29
C TYR A 413 -17.10 -3.08 25.85
N VAL A 414 -17.41 -1.87 25.41
CA VAL A 414 -16.39 -0.91 24.98
C VAL A 414 -16.03 0.01 26.13
N THR A 415 -14.74 0.08 26.45
CA THR A 415 -14.16 1.19 27.22
C THR A 415 -13.48 2.12 26.23
N LYS A 416 -13.85 3.41 26.19
CA LYS A 416 -13.33 4.35 25.20
C LYS A 416 -12.88 5.65 25.83
N GLN A 417 -11.68 6.06 25.46
CA GLN A 417 -11.12 7.37 25.77
C GLN A 417 -10.13 7.70 24.66
N LEU A 418 -10.54 8.53 23.70
CA LEU A 418 -9.72 8.84 22.53
C LEU A 418 -8.72 9.96 22.78
N ASP A 419 -8.94 10.72 23.84
CA ASP A 419 -8.17 11.90 24.15
C ASP A 419 -7.79 11.85 25.63
N MET A 420 -6.59 12.30 25.96
CA MET A 420 -6.14 12.27 27.34
C MET A 420 -6.92 13.29 28.18
N VAL A 421 -7.53 12.84 29.28
CA VAL A 421 -8.26 13.73 30.21
C VAL A 421 -7.42 14.84 30.86
N SER A 422 -6.09 14.76 30.76
CA SER A 422 -5.15 15.73 31.33
C SER A 422 -3.87 15.75 30.52
N GLU A 423 -3.56 16.89 29.92
CA GLU A 423 -2.41 17.07 29.04
C GLU A 423 -1.64 18.38 29.30
N PRO A 424 -0.33 18.42 29.01
CA PRO A 424 0.50 17.27 28.65
C PRO A 424 0.80 16.41 29.90
N ASN A 425 0.87 15.10 29.74
CA ASN A 425 1.19 14.14 30.82
C ASN A 425 1.87 12.88 30.24
N SER A 426 2.06 11.80 30.99
CA SER A 426 2.59 10.55 30.41
C SER A 426 1.45 9.71 29.81
N PRO A 427 1.36 9.56 28.48
CA PRO A 427 0.33 8.74 27.84
C PRO A 427 0.50 7.25 28.14
N PHE A 428 -0.63 6.58 28.34
CA PHE A 428 -0.74 5.15 28.32
C PHE A 428 -1.74 4.75 27.23
N VAL A 429 -1.30 3.95 26.27
CA VAL A 429 -2.06 3.56 25.08
C VAL A 429 -2.45 2.09 25.18
N ILE A 430 -3.71 1.81 24.83
CA ILE A 430 -4.28 0.45 24.78
C ILE A 430 -5.04 0.29 23.46
N GLY A 431 -4.65 -0.72 22.70
CA GLY A 431 -5.47 -1.36 21.67
C GLY A 431 -5.80 -2.79 22.12
N GLU A 432 -7.08 -3.16 22.18
CA GLU A 432 -7.49 -4.51 22.61
C GLU A 432 -8.51 -5.13 21.65
N TRP A 433 -8.14 -6.29 21.10
CA TRP A 433 -8.96 -7.13 20.24
C TRP A 433 -9.70 -8.18 21.05
N ALA A 434 -10.88 -8.57 20.57
CA ALA A 434 -11.64 -9.69 21.10
C ALA A 434 -12.16 -10.56 19.98
N PHE A 435 -12.08 -11.87 20.14
CA PHE A 435 -12.53 -12.84 19.15
C PHE A 435 -12.87 -14.17 19.84
N ARG A 436 -13.78 -14.97 19.24
CA ARG A 436 -14.17 -16.29 19.77
C ARG A 436 -13.82 -17.42 18.81
N MET A 437 -12.92 -18.30 19.24
CA MET A 437 -12.47 -19.49 18.52
C MET A 437 -13.22 -20.74 18.97
N THR A 438 -13.69 -21.54 18.00
CA THR A 438 -14.46 -22.77 18.19
C THR A 438 -13.64 -24.03 17.97
N GLU A 439 -12.56 -23.96 17.19
CA GLU A 439 -11.81 -25.14 16.74
C GLU A 439 -10.28 -24.94 16.75
N ALA A 440 -9.57 -26.03 16.98
CA ALA A 440 -8.11 -26.05 16.96
C ALA A 440 -7.56 -25.78 15.55
N GLY A 441 -6.53 -24.94 15.46
CA GLY A 441 -5.90 -24.46 14.24
C GLY A 441 -6.44 -23.12 13.76
N GLN A 442 -7.60 -22.66 14.26
CA GLN A 442 -8.04 -21.28 14.03
C GLN A 442 -7.01 -20.29 14.57
N MET A 443 -6.80 -19.22 13.83
CA MET A 443 -5.80 -18.20 14.11
C MET A 443 -6.40 -16.81 13.91
N PHE A 444 -5.96 -15.84 14.69
CA PHE A 444 -6.26 -14.41 14.56
C PHE A 444 -4.95 -13.63 14.49
N ARG A 445 -4.91 -12.57 13.67
CA ARG A 445 -3.76 -11.65 13.58
C ARG A 445 -4.15 -10.24 14.01
N GLY A 446 -3.47 -9.71 15.02
CA GLY A 446 -3.36 -8.26 15.24
C GLY A 446 -2.04 -7.75 14.67
N VAL A 447 -2.00 -6.51 14.22
CA VAL A 447 -0.80 -5.82 13.74
C VAL A 447 -0.70 -4.49 14.45
N THR A 448 0.49 -4.19 14.95
CA THR A 448 0.78 -2.90 15.57
C THR A 448 2.01 -2.28 14.95
N ILE A 449 1.91 -1.00 14.62
CA ILE A 449 3.01 -0.20 14.08
C ILE A 449 3.42 0.81 15.14
N TYR A 450 4.69 0.77 15.54
CA TYR A 450 5.27 1.75 16.45
C TYR A 450 6.33 2.58 15.71
N GLY A 451 6.28 3.90 15.89
CA GLY A 451 7.28 4.78 15.30
C GLY A 451 7.47 6.09 16.05
N ILE A 452 8.57 6.79 15.74
CA ILE A 452 8.88 8.13 16.25
C ILE A 452 9.54 8.95 15.16
N THR A 453 9.09 10.19 14.98
CA THR A 453 9.70 11.16 14.08
C THR A 453 9.82 12.56 14.71
N ASP A 454 10.49 13.47 14.00
CA ASP A 454 10.42 14.90 14.25
C ASP A 454 9.02 15.43 13.92
N ARG A 455 8.56 16.47 14.60
CA ARG A 455 7.26 17.08 14.30
C ARG A 455 7.30 17.91 13.01
N ASN A 456 6.42 17.59 12.06
CA ASN A 456 6.26 18.23 10.74
C ASN A 456 4.83 18.81 10.57
N ASP A 457 4.31 19.49 11.59
CA ASP A 457 2.96 20.10 11.63
C ASP A 457 1.81 19.21 12.14
N GLY A 458 2.08 18.07 12.78
CA GLY A 458 1.06 17.35 13.56
C GLY A 458 0.43 18.22 14.66
N VAL A 459 -0.89 18.16 14.84
CA VAL A 459 -1.63 19.01 15.79
C VAL A 459 -2.46 18.16 16.73
N ASP A 460 -2.39 18.50 18.02
CA ASP A 460 -3.30 18.02 19.04
C ASP A 460 -4.01 19.23 19.68
N GLY A 461 -5.19 19.55 19.16
CA GLY A 461 -5.95 20.75 19.51
C GLY A 461 -7.42 20.59 19.17
N GLU A 462 -8.18 21.69 19.03
CA GLU A 462 -9.62 21.61 18.70
C GLU A 462 -9.90 20.87 17.37
N PHE A 463 -8.94 20.91 16.44
CA PHE A 463 -8.95 20.18 15.19
C PHE A 463 -7.67 19.34 15.11
N PRO A 464 -7.63 18.15 15.72
CA PRO A 464 -6.44 17.32 15.71
C PRO A 464 -6.14 16.86 14.28
N ALA A 465 -4.86 16.83 13.93
CA ALA A 465 -4.37 16.44 12.62
C ALA A 465 -3.14 15.55 12.76
N ILE A 466 -3.11 14.46 11.99
CA ILE A 466 -1.99 13.53 11.98
C ILE A 466 -0.79 14.21 11.30
N ASP A 467 0.39 14.03 11.87
CA ASP A 467 1.64 14.52 11.31
C ASP A 467 1.87 13.95 9.90
N PRO A 468 2.22 14.78 8.90
CA PRO A 468 2.42 14.33 7.52
C PRO A 468 3.44 13.20 7.36
N GLU A 469 4.50 13.16 8.17
CA GLU A 469 5.47 12.05 8.10
C GLU A 469 4.93 10.77 8.74
N VAL A 470 4.07 10.87 9.74
CA VAL A 470 3.35 9.71 10.30
C VAL A 470 2.40 9.15 9.24
N MET A 471 1.60 10.00 8.60
CA MET A 471 0.73 9.58 7.49
C MET A 471 1.51 8.97 6.33
N TYR A 472 2.67 9.53 5.98
CA TYR A 472 3.54 8.97 4.93
C TYR A 472 3.86 7.48 5.17
N TYR A 473 4.21 7.11 6.40
CA TYR A 473 4.52 5.71 6.72
C TYR A 473 3.28 4.84 6.90
N LEU A 474 2.18 5.42 7.40
CA LEU A 474 0.90 4.71 7.49
C LEU A 474 0.35 4.40 6.10
N ASP A 475 0.41 5.32 5.16
CA ASP A 475 0.00 5.10 3.77
C ASP A 475 0.91 4.08 3.09
N GLU A 476 2.23 4.16 3.29
CA GLU A 476 3.15 3.14 2.80
C GLU A 476 2.78 1.73 3.28
N THR A 477 2.20 1.61 4.48
CA THR A 477 1.79 0.33 5.04
C THR A 477 0.37 -0.04 4.64
N PHE A 478 -0.63 0.81 4.92
CA PHE A 478 -2.07 0.55 4.79
C PHE A 478 -2.70 0.94 3.44
N GLN A 479 -1.95 1.67 2.60
CA GLN A 479 -2.31 2.11 1.24
C GLN A 479 -1.09 1.98 0.31
N PRO A 480 -0.43 0.80 0.24
CA PRO A 480 0.83 0.66 -0.47
C PRO A 480 0.63 0.81 -1.98
N TYR A 481 1.69 1.22 -2.69
CA TYR A 481 1.73 1.09 -4.15
C TYR A 481 1.82 -0.39 -4.51
N ASP A 482 0.78 -0.95 -5.12
CA ASP A 482 0.58 -2.39 -5.24
C ASP A 482 0.76 -2.93 -6.68
N LEU A 483 0.60 -4.24 -6.87
CA LEU A 483 0.80 -4.89 -8.18
C LEU A 483 -0.24 -4.48 -9.22
N GLN A 484 -1.45 -4.10 -8.81
CA GLN A 484 -2.49 -3.59 -9.69
C GLN A 484 -2.12 -2.18 -10.15
N ASP A 485 -1.67 -1.31 -9.23
CA ASP A 485 -1.14 0.00 -9.54
C ASP A 485 0.07 -0.08 -10.48
N ALA A 486 0.93 -1.08 -10.30
CA ALA A 486 2.18 -1.17 -11.05
C ALA A 486 1.98 -1.53 -12.53
N VAL A 487 0.87 -2.20 -12.87
CA VAL A 487 0.55 -2.53 -14.26
C VAL A 487 -0.24 -1.44 -14.98
N HIS A 488 -0.58 -0.36 -14.27
CA HIS A 488 -1.15 0.86 -14.81
C HIS A 488 -0.13 2.00 -14.65
N LYS A 489 0.07 2.79 -15.70
CA LYS A 489 0.99 3.93 -15.62
C LYS A 489 0.38 5.05 -16.41
N ASP A 490 0.11 6.15 -15.73
CA ASP A 490 -0.41 7.34 -16.39
C ASP A 490 0.66 8.44 -16.48
N THR A 491 1.73 8.31 -15.69
CA THR A 491 2.76 9.35 -15.60
C THR A 491 4.10 8.92 -16.19
N ARG A 492 4.87 9.91 -16.61
CA ARG A 492 6.26 9.76 -17.08
C ARG A 492 7.17 10.64 -16.24
N ARG A 493 8.29 10.11 -15.76
CA ARG A 493 9.25 10.82 -14.92
C ARG A 493 10.39 11.40 -15.76
N TRP A 494 10.64 12.69 -15.58
CA TRP A 494 11.68 13.42 -16.31
C TRP A 494 12.71 14.00 -15.35
N VAL A 495 13.94 14.18 -15.85
CA VAL A 495 14.96 14.98 -15.19
C VAL A 495 15.36 16.16 -16.06
N TYR A 496 15.30 17.37 -15.50
CA TYR A 496 15.97 18.55 -16.03
C TYR A 496 17.27 18.77 -15.26
N LEU A 497 18.40 18.57 -15.95
CA LEU A 497 19.73 18.58 -15.33
C LEU A 497 20.64 19.64 -15.96
N VAL A 498 21.17 20.55 -15.14
CA VAL A 498 22.18 21.53 -15.54
C VAL A 498 23.35 21.48 -14.56
N THR A 499 24.48 20.94 -15.03
CA THR A 499 25.70 20.75 -14.22
C THR A 499 26.32 22.04 -13.71
N SER A 500 26.15 23.14 -14.44
CA SER A 500 26.60 24.48 -14.06
C SER A 500 25.79 25.54 -14.80
N LEU A 501 24.96 26.29 -14.07
CA LEU A 501 24.15 27.38 -14.66
C LEU A 501 25.04 28.42 -15.35
N PRO A 502 24.72 28.83 -16.60
CA PRO A 502 25.55 29.78 -17.35
C PRO A 502 25.39 31.23 -16.86
N THR A 503 24.23 31.55 -16.28
CA THR A 503 23.86 32.90 -15.84
C THR A 503 23.09 32.82 -14.53
N VAL A 504 22.81 33.98 -13.92
CA VAL A 504 21.85 34.06 -12.82
C VAL A 504 20.46 33.67 -13.34
N THR A 505 19.77 32.79 -12.64
CA THR A 505 18.47 32.22 -13.05
C THR A 505 17.44 32.37 -11.94
N SER A 506 16.30 32.99 -12.24
CA SER A 506 15.18 33.12 -11.30
C SER A 506 14.05 32.13 -11.57
N SER A 507 13.96 31.60 -12.78
CA SER A 507 12.95 30.61 -13.16
C SER A 507 13.46 29.68 -14.25
N VAL A 508 12.87 28.49 -14.32
CA VAL A 508 13.12 27.48 -15.34
C VAL A 508 11.77 27.04 -15.90
N VAL A 509 11.64 27.09 -17.23
CA VAL A 509 10.53 26.50 -17.97
C VAL A 509 10.89 25.04 -18.24
N LEU A 510 10.02 24.11 -17.84
CA LEU A 510 10.26 22.68 -17.98
C LEU A 510 9.99 22.27 -19.44
N PRO A 511 10.86 21.45 -20.05
CA PRO A 511 10.80 21.16 -21.48
C PRO A 511 9.69 20.18 -21.89
N ASN A 512 9.21 19.35 -20.96
CA ASN A 512 8.20 18.33 -21.23
C ASN A 512 6.85 18.73 -20.60
N ALA A 513 5.78 18.47 -21.34
CA ALA A 513 4.39 18.79 -21.02
C ALA A 513 3.50 17.71 -21.67
N PRO A 514 2.22 17.59 -21.27
CA PRO A 514 1.53 18.33 -20.21
C PRO A 514 1.84 17.83 -18.79
N MET A 515 1.87 18.76 -17.83
CA MET A 515 1.96 18.52 -16.38
C MET A 515 0.64 18.88 -15.69
N ILE A 516 -0.50 18.54 -16.29
CA ILE A 516 -1.81 18.92 -15.76
C ILE A 516 -2.18 17.99 -14.60
N PHE A 517 -1.86 18.44 -13.40
CA PHE A 517 -2.41 17.91 -12.17
C PHE A 517 -3.26 19.03 -11.56
N ASP A 518 -4.56 18.82 -11.42
CA ASP A 518 -5.47 19.76 -10.78
C ASP A 518 -6.27 19.08 -9.64
N PRO A 519 -5.92 19.36 -8.36
CA PRO A 519 -4.81 20.19 -7.90
C PRO A 519 -3.44 19.53 -8.12
N LEU A 520 -2.35 20.31 -7.96
CA LEU A 520 -0.99 19.75 -7.95
C LEU A 520 -0.84 18.71 -6.84
N PRO A 521 -0.03 17.65 -7.03
CA PRO A 521 0.17 16.64 -6.00
C PRO A 521 0.83 17.25 -4.76
N THR A 522 0.36 16.82 -3.60
CA THR A 522 0.97 17.16 -2.31
C THR A 522 2.43 16.72 -2.30
N TRP A 523 3.31 17.60 -1.82
CA TRP A 523 4.74 17.46 -2.09
C TRP A 523 5.41 16.40 -1.20
N ASP A 524 4.98 16.29 0.04
CA ASP A 524 5.52 15.48 1.12
C ASP A 524 4.68 14.22 1.44
N GLU A 525 3.60 13.98 0.69
CA GLU A 525 2.79 12.76 0.80
C GLU A 525 3.50 11.54 0.18
N TYR A 526 3.13 10.37 0.70
CA TYR A 526 3.55 9.10 0.12
C TYR A 526 2.88 8.89 -1.24
N CYS A 527 3.54 8.11 -2.09
CA CYS A 527 3.04 7.73 -3.39
C CYS A 527 2.72 8.85 -4.40
N THR A 528 3.04 10.12 -4.15
CA THR A 528 2.76 11.17 -5.14
C THR A 528 3.84 11.29 -6.24
N PHE A 529 3.49 11.92 -7.35
CA PHE A 529 4.40 12.25 -8.45
C PHE A 529 4.89 13.70 -8.40
N ALA A 530 4.86 14.31 -7.21
CA ALA A 530 5.34 15.67 -7.01
C ALA A 530 6.79 15.87 -7.50
N GLU A 531 7.09 17.09 -7.90
CA GLU A 531 8.41 17.48 -8.35
C GLU A 531 9.42 17.53 -7.17
N ARG A 532 10.69 17.29 -7.47
CA ARG A 532 11.81 17.42 -6.52
C ARG A 532 12.87 18.32 -7.13
N VAL A 533 13.24 19.38 -6.42
CA VAL A 533 14.22 20.38 -6.89
C VAL A 533 15.46 20.29 -6.02
N LEU A 534 16.61 20.02 -6.64
CA LEU A 534 17.92 19.93 -6.00
C LEU A 534 18.80 21.08 -6.48
N VAL A 535 19.29 21.89 -5.53
CA VAL A 535 20.22 22.99 -5.78
C VAL A 535 21.54 22.66 -5.10
N ASN A 536 22.60 22.47 -5.88
CA ASN A 536 23.90 21.97 -5.42
C ASN A 536 23.80 20.68 -4.59
N GLY A 537 22.88 19.78 -4.98
CA GLY A 537 22.63 18.51 -4.28
C GLY A 537 21.77 18.62 -3.01
N VAL A 538 21.25 19.81 -2.69
CA VAL A 538 20.38 20.03 -1.52
C VAL A 538 18.92 20.13 -1.96
N LEU A 539 18.06 19.28 -1.39
CA LEU A 539 16.62 19.26 -1.67
C LEU A 539 15.98 20.57 -1.21
N GLN A 540 15.24 21.20 -2.11
CA GLN A 540 14.50 22.42 -1.86
C GLN A 540 13.03 22.09 -1.59
N VAL A 541 12.45 22.74 -0.58
CA VAL A 541 11.04 22.58 -0.21
C VAL A 541 10.22 23.72 -0.85
N PRO A 542 9.13 23.42 -1.58
CA PRO A 542 8.28 24.44 -2.19
C PRO A 542 7.44 25.19 -1.16
N THR A 543 6.93 26.36 -1.54
CA THR A 543 6.04 27.15 -0.66
C THR A 543 4.73 26.44 -0.31
N ARG A 544 4.27 25.51 -1.17
CA ARG A 544 3.05 24.72 -0.89
C ARG A 544 3.23 23.66 0.19
N ALA A 545 4.47 23.36 0.57
CA ALA A 545 4.82 22.47 1.67
C ALA A 545 5.59 23.25 2.76
N ASN A 546 5.14 24.47 3.04
CA ASN A 546 5.70 25.37 4.08
C ASN A 546 7.19 25.74 3.90
N GLY A 547 7.76 25.50 2.73
CA GLY A 547 9.13 25.88 2.37
C GLY A 547 9.26 27.29 1.76
N LEU A 548 10.49 27.67 1.41
CA LEU A 548 10.79 28.93 0.70
C LEU A 548 11.70 28.72 -0.53
N GLY A 549 11.89 27.47 -0.95
CA GLY A 549 12.82 27.12 -2.03
C GLY A 549 12.32 27.60 -3.40
N TYR A 550 11.08 27.28 -3.75
CA TYR A 550 10.50 27.59 -5.06
C TYR A 550 8.96 27.50 -5.08
N THR A 551 8.37 27.95 -6.19
CA THR A 551 6.97 27.69 -6.58
C THR A 551 6.92 26.98 -7.93
N LEU A 552 5.92 26.13 -8.14
CA LEU A 552 5.60 25.53 -9.44
C LEU A 552 4.28 26.14 -9.93
N PHE A 553 4.27 26.63 -11.17
CA PHE A 553 3.07 27.03 -11.89
C PHE A 553 2.95 26.22 -13.18
N VAL A 554 1.78 25.64 -13.43
CA VAL A 554 1.46 24.93 -14.68
C VAL A 554 0.51 25.80 -15.49
N ASN A 555 0.86 26.09 -16.74
CA ASN A 555 -0.03 26.84 -17.62
C ASN A 555 -1.22 25.95 -18.04
N PRO A 556 -2.47 26.28 -17.68
CA PRO A 556 -3.62 25.46 -18.01
C PRO A 556 -3.88 25.33 -19.53
N ALA A 557 -3.40 26.29 -20.35
CA ALA A 557 -3.60 26.27 -21.79
C ALA A 557 -2.55 25.45 -22.56
N THR A 558 -1.43 25.07 -21.92
CA THR A 558 -0.36 24.31 -22.60
C THR A 558 0.17 23.13 -21.79
N GLY A 559 -0.24 22.99 -20.52
CA GLY A 559 0.32 22.02 -19.57
C GLY A 559 1.78 22.25 -19.20
N VAL A 560 2.41 23.35 -19.63
CA VAL A 560 3.84 23.59 -19.40
C VAL A 560 4.09 24.08 -17.96
N GLY A 561 4.93 23.36 -17.23
CA GLY A 561 5.38 23.74 -15.89
C GLY A 561 6.51 24.77 -15.88
N THR A 562 6.44 25.72 -14.95
CA THR A 562 7.50 26.71 -14.68
C THR A 562 7.84 26.72 -13.19
N ILE A 563 9.11 26.47 -12.89
CA ILE A 563 9.66 26.59 -11.54
C ILE A 563 10.19 28.00 -11.34
N THR A 564 9.75 28.69 -10.29
CA THR A 564 10.27 30.01 -9.89
C THR A 564 10.94 29.92 -8.53
N PHE A 565 12.22 30.27 -8.43
CA PHE A 565 12.98 30.16 -7.19
C PHE A 565 12.68 31.32 -6.25
N GLY A 566 12.58 31.04 -4.94
CA GLY A 566 12.38 32.07 -3.92
C GLY A 566 13.55 33.06 -3.84
N SER A 567 14.74 32.67 -4.31
CA SER A 567 15.89 33.55 -4.51
C SER A 567 16.61 33.20 -5.81
N PRO A 568 17.06 34.20 -6.61
CA PRO A 568 17.78 33.94 -7.86
C PRO A 568 19.03 33.09 -7.63
N LEU A 569 19.18 32.03 -8.41
CA LEU A 569 20.33 31.14 -8.36
C LEU A 569 21.51 31.75 -9.11
N PRO A 570 22.73 31.78 -8.54
CA PRO A 570 23.90 32.33 -9.22
C PRO A 570 24.38 31.43 -10.36
N ALA A 571 25.10 32.02 -11.32
CA ALA A 571 25.85 31.26 -12.32
C ALA A 571 26.85 30.31 -11.63
N GLY A 572 27.04 29.12 -12.19
CA GLY A 572 27.88 28.05 -11.62
C GLY A 572 27.14 27.05 -10.73
N THR A 573 25.87 27.29 -10.42
CA THR A 573 25.05 26.38 -9.60
C THR A 573 24.74 25.08 -10.35
N HIS A 574 24.85 23.93 -9.66
CA HIS A 574 24.34 22.66 -10.15
C HIS A 574 22.84 22.57 -9.83
N LEU A 575 22.00 22.38 -10.85
CA LEU A 575 20.55 22.33 -10.72
C LEU A 575 20.01 21.03 -11.29
N LYS A 576 19.21 20.32 -10.49
CA LYS A 576 18.45 19.14 -10.91
C LYS A 576 16.98 19.34 -10.53
N ILE A 577 16.07 19.09 -11.47
CA ILE A 577 14.63 19.12 -11.25
C ILE A 577 14.05 17.82 -11.75
N LEU A 578 13.49 17.02 -10.85
CA LEU A 578 12.71 15.84 -11.16
C LEU A 578 11.25 16.25 -11.20
N TYR A 579 10.52 15.87 -12.23
CA TYR A 579 9.10 16.18 -12.38
C TYR A 579 8.41 15.15 -13.25
N SER A 580 7.10 15.06 -13.13
CA SER A 580 6.31 14.12 -13.92
C SER A 580 5.38 14.86 -14.88
N THR A 581 5.14 14.26 -16.05
CA THR A 581 4.04 14.64 -16.95
C THR A 581 2.91 13.64 -16.83
N LEU A 582 1.69 14.10 -17.05
CA LEU A 582 0.49 13.29 -17.22
C LEU A 582 0.04 13.59 -18.66
N PRO A 583 0.38 12.74 -19.65
CA PRO A 583 0.17 13.04 -21.07
C PRO A 583 -1.27 12.77 -21.47
N SER A 584 -2.20 13.47 -20.81
CA SER A 584 -3.60 13.56 -21.18
C SER A 584 -3.95 15.01 -21.51
N TRP A 585 -4.90 15.17 -22.43
CA TRP A 585 -5.39 16.47 -22.84
C TRP A 585 -6.86 16.37 -23.23
N GLY A 586 -7.62 17.40 -22.89
CA GLY A 586 -8.97 17.57 -23.37
C GLY A 586 -9.17 19.02 -23.80
N ASP A 587 -9.89 19.22 -24.90
CA ASP A 587 -10.23 20.55 -25.38
C ASP A 587 -11.62 20.54 -26.01
N PHE A 588 -12.28 21.69 -25.92
CA PHE A 588 -13.59 21.90 -26.53
C PHE A 588 -13.61 23.25 -27.22
N GLY A 589 -14.30 23.31 -28.34
CA GLY A 589 -14.25 24.51 -29.14
C GLY A 589 -15.30 24.56 -30.22
N THR A 590 -15.20 25.62 -31.00
CA THR A 590 -16.10 25.88 -32.10
C THR A 590 -15.32 26.51 -33.24
N ILE A 591 -15.42 25.94 -34.43
CA ILE A 591 -14.76 26.39 -35.65
C ILE A 591 -15.82 27.04 -36.54
N PRO A 592 -15.79 28.36 -36.73
CA PRO A 592 -16.63 29.02 -37.71
C PRO A 592 -16.04 28.82 -39.11
N PHE A 593 -16.91 28.58 -40.09
CA PHE A 593 -16.55 28.45 -41.49
C PHE A 593 -17.08 29.61 -42.31
N ALA A 594 -16.64 29.73 -43.57
CA ALA A 594 -17.06 30.82 -44.43
C ALA A 594 -18.57 30.76 -44.73
N GLU A 595 -19.24 31.90 -44.66
CA GLU A 595 -20.66 31.99 -45.02
C GLU A 595 -20.86 31.75 -46.53
N VAL A 596 -21.91 31.01 -46.88
CA VAL A 596 -22.31 30.75 -48.26
C VAL A 596 -23.62 31.49 -48.52
N THR A 597 -23.63 32.38 -49.53
CA THR A 597 -24.82 33.15 -49.88
C THR A 597 -25.34 32.78 -51.27
N ALA A 598 -26.65 32.64 -51.42
CA ALA A 598 -27.30 32.52 -52.72
C ALA A 598 -28.47 33.50 -52.80
N THR A 599 -28.61 34.20 -53.94
CA THR A 599 -29.65 35.21 -54.14
C THR A 599 -30.36 35.01 -55.47
N THR A 600 -31.68 35.14 -55.48
CA THR A 600 -32.49 35.33 -56.70
C THR A 600 -33.12 36.72 -56.69
N THR A 601 -33.29 37.31 -57.87
CA THR A 601 -33.93 38.62 -58.06
C THR A 601 -35.34 38.50 -58.61
N SER A 602 -35.97 37.32 -58.51
CA SER A 602 -37.38 37.12 -58.83
C SER A 602 -38.04 36.13 -57.90
N ILE A 603 -39.21 36.51 -57.36
CA ILE A 603 -40.01 35.69 -56.43
C ILE A 603 -41.47 35.52 -56.91
N GLU A 604 -41.80 35.92 -58.15
CA GLU A 604 -43.15 35.72 -58.75
C GLU A 604 -43.64 34.26 -58.69
N VAL A 605 -42.69 33.32 -58.77
CA VAL A 605 -42.87 31.92 -58.40
C VAL A 605 -42.01 31.70 -57.17
N LEU A 606 -42.58 31.13 -56.10
CA LEU A 606 -41.87 30.82 -54.87
C LEU A 606 -40.54 30.12 -55.21
N PRO A 607 -39.38 30.76 -54.95
CA PRO A 607 -38.11 30.23 -55.39
C PRO A 607 -37.61 29.13 -54.47
N THR A 608 -36.93 28.16 -55.08
CA THR A 608 -36.06 27.20 -54.39
C THR A 608 -34.62 27.59 -54.71
N LEU A 609 -33.81 27.85 -53.68
CA LEU A 609 -32.38 28.09 -53.82
C LEU A 609 -31.60 26.87 -53.36
N THR A 610 -30.58 26.48 -54.11
CA THR A 610 -29.67 25.41 -53.72
C THR A 610 -28.26 25.96 -53.52
N ALA A 611 -27.56 25.45 -52.51
CA ALA A 611 -26.18 25.78 -52.21
C ALA A 611 -25.44 24.52 -51.77
N ASN A 612 -24.28 24.27 -52.38
CA ASN A 612 -23.34 23.28 -51.90
C ASN A 612 -22.40 23.97 -50.90
N VAL A 613 -22.35 23.48 -49.68
CA VAL A 613 -21.60 24.05 -48.56
C VAL A 613 -20.54 23.04 -48.16
N PHE A 614 -19.28 23.34 -48.48
CA PHE A 614 -18.17 22.46 -48.20
C PHE A 614 -17.00 23.26 -47.64
N ASP A 615 -16.36 22.74 -46.61
CA ASP A 615 -15.13 23.30 -46.07
C ASP A 615 -14.40 22.26 -45.20
N SER A 616 -13.15 22.56 -44.86
CA SER A 616 -12.37 21.76 -43.92
C SER A 616 -11.42 22.64 -43.13
N ALA A 617 -11.26 22.36 -41.84
CA ALA A 617 -10.38 23.11 -40.97
C ALA A 617 -9.69 22.22 -39.94
N TYR A 618 -8.48 22.62 -39.58
CA TYR A 618 -7.71 21.99 -38.50
C TYR A 618 -8.00 22.67 -37.16
N VAL A 619 -8.12 21.85 -36.13
CA VAL A 619 -7.99 22.24 -34.73
C VAL A 619 -6.50 22.52 -34.45
N PRO A 620 -6.16 23.49 -33.58
CA PRO A 620 -4.78 23.63 -33.11
C PRO A 620 -4.24 22.32 -32.55
N VAL A 621 -3.02 21.95 -32.95
CA VAL A 621 -2.35 20.75 -32.42
C VAL A 621 -2.23 20.89 -30.91
N ASP A 622 -2.69 19.86 -30.20
CA ASP A 622 -2.71 19.86 -28.75
C ASP A 622 -1.31 19.60 -28.15
N PRO A 623 -1.14 19.75 -26.82
CA PRO A 623 0.14 19.52 -26.15
C PRO A 623 0.64 18.08 -26.14
N ILE A 624 -0.19 17.07 -26.42
CA ILE A 624 0.23 15.67 -26.56
C ILE A 624 0.51 15.28 -28.02
N GLY A 625 0.29 16.20 -28.96
CA GLY A 625 0.64 16.06 -30.37
C GLY A 625 -0.50 15.56 -31.25
N VAL A 626 -1.74 15.50 -30.75
CA VAL A 626 -2.92 15.16 -31.54
C VAL A 626 -3.24 16.31 -32.49
N ASN A 627 -3.40 15.97 -33.75
CA ASN A 627 -3.78 16.89 -34.81
C ASN A 627 -5.10 16.41 -35.43
N MET A 628 -6.12 17.24 -35.32
CA MET A 628 -7.49 16.93 -35.72
C MET A 628 -7.96 17.90 -36.79
N SER A 629 -8.67 17.39 -37.79
CA SER A 629 -9.40 18.20 -38.75
C SER A 629 -10.83 17.73 -38.91
N PHE A 630 -11.72 18.68 -39.13
CA PHE A 630 -13.12 18.44 -39.46
C PHE A 630 -13.38 18.87 -40.90
N SER A 631 -14.19 18.09 -41.61
CA SER A 631 -14.60 18.40 -42.97
C SER A 631 -16.06 18.07 -43.17
N PHE A 632 -16.73 18.89 -43.96
CA PHE A 632 -18.09 18.63 -44.41
C PHE A 632 -18.26 19.03 -45.87
N ASP A 633 -19.21 18.39 -46.54
CA ASP A 633 -19.68 18.71 -47.89
C ASP A 633 -21.17 18.40 -47.93
N VAL A 634 -22.03 19.42 -47.88
CA VAL A 634 -23.48 19.27 -47.75
C VAL A 634 -24.23 20.08 -48.81
N ASP A 635 -25.20 19.45 -49.45
CA ASP A 635 -26.11 20.08 -50.40
C ASP A 635 -27.37 20.57 -49.66
N VAL A 636 -27.55 21.89 -49.62
CA VAL A 636 -28.65 22.56 -48.92
C VAL A 636 -29.62 23.14 -49.95
N GLU A 637 -30.89 22.75 -49.83
CA GLU A 637 -32.02 23.29 -50.56
C GLU A 637 -32.90 24.13 -49.64
N VAL A 638 -33.21 25.36 -50.05
CA VAL A 638 -34.05 26.29 -49.29
C VAL A 638 -35.24 26.70 -50.14
N GLU A 639 -36.43 26.28 -49.72
CA GLU A 639 -37.69 26.60 -50.38
C GLU A 639 -38.40 27.74 -49.66
N MET A 640 -38.79 28.78 -50.38
CA MET A 640 -39.66 29.82 -49.85
C MET A 640 -41.12 29.32 -49.84
N THR A 641 -41.81 29.39 -48.70
CA THR A 641 -43.15 28.78 -48.56
C THR A 641 -44.29 29.78 -48.75
N GLN A 642 -44.04 31.09 -48.68
CA GLN A 642 -45.04 32.13 -48.95
C GLN A 642 -44.44 33.48 -49.42
N PRO A 643 -45.15 34.25 -50.28
CA PRO A 643 -44.69 35.54 -50.79
C PRO A 643 -44.90 36.64 -49.74
N ALA A 644 -43.87 36.90 -48.93
CA ALA A 644 -43.86 37.96 -47.92
C ALA A 644 -42.46 38.54 -47.73
N ASN A 645 -42.37 39.78 -47.24
CA ASN A 645 -41.11 40.33 -46.76
C ASN A 645 -40.81 39.73 -45.38
N PHE A 646 -39.71 39.00 -45.25
CA PHE A 646 -39.31 38.36 -44.01
C PHE A 646 -37.80 38.29 -43.85
N THR A 647 -37.37 38.11 -42.60
CA THR A 647 -36.05 37.61 -42.22
C THR A 647 -36.32 36.45 -41.26
N GLU A 648 -35.85 35.26 -41.57
CA GLU A 648 -36.05 34.05 -40.78
C GLU A 648 -34.73 33.28 -40.67
N THR A 649 -34.47 32.71 -39.48
CA THR A 649 -33.29 31.90 -39.20
C THR A 649 -33.74 30.49 -38.84
N ILE A 650 -33.18 29.50 -39.52
CA ILE A 650 -33.36 28.07 -39.24
C ILE A 650 -32.00 27.47 -38.92
N THR A 651 -31.92 26.65 -37.87
CA THR A 651 -30.72 25.92 -37.50
C THR A 651 -30.90 24.44 -37.81
N VAL A 652 -29.89 23.84 -38.44
CA VAL A 652 -29.82 22.40 -38.67
C VAL A 652 -28.55 21.88 -38.02
N ASP A 653 -28.68 20.95 -37.07
CA ASP A 653 -27.56 20.41 -36.31
C ASP A 653 -27.41 18.90 -36.57
N TRP A 654 -26.16 18.44 -36.65
CA TRP A 654 -25.80 17.03 -36.72
C TRP A 654 -24.80 16.71 -35.62
N TYR A 655 -25.00 15.61 -34.90
CA TYR A 655 -24.19 15.25 -33.73
C TYR A 655 -23.66 13.83 -33.87
N ASP A 656 -22.42 13.61 -33.43
CA ASP A 656 -21.82 12.28 -33.32
C ASP A 656 -20.90 12.16 -32.08
N TRP A 657 -20.86 10.95 -31.50
CA TRP A 657 -20.03 10.59 -30.34
C TRP A 657 -19.32 9.27 -30.61
N ILE A 658 -17.99 9.28 -30.50
CA ILE A 658 -17.13 8.10 -30.58
C ILE A 658 -16.20 8.07 -29.37
N GLU A 659 -15.87 6.87 -28.89
CA GLU A 659 -15.04 6.64 -27.70
C GLU A 659 -14.12 5.44 -27.91
N ASP A 660 -13.08 5.34 -27.08
CA ASP A 660 -12.17 4.20 -26.95
C ASP A 660 -11.53 3.72 -28.27
N PHE A 661 -11.00 4.63 -29.09
CA PHE A 661 -10.27 4.27 -30.31
C PHE A 661 -8.84 4.82 -30.32
N LYS A 662 -7.98 4.12 -31.06
CA LYS A 662 -6.54 4.32 -31.06
C LYS A 662 -6.09 5.00 -32.34
N VAL A 663 -5.31 6.06 -32.18
CA VAL A 663 -4.66 6.78 -33.28
C VAL A 663 -3.18 6.42 -33.32
N LEU A 664 -2.73 5.90 -34.46
CA LEU A 664 -1.34 5.46 -34.63
C LEU A 664 -0.42 6.63 -35.05
N SER A 665 0.85 6.52 -34.70
CA SER A 665 1.86 7.56 -34.96
C SER A 665 2.35 7.63 -36.41
N ASP A 666 1.90 6.73 -37.31
CA ASP A 666 2.30 6.74 -38.72
C ASP A 666 1.19 7.32 -39.60
N PRO A 667 1.33 8.56 -40.11
CA PRO A 667 0.36 9.16 -41.03
C PRO A 667 0.31 8.48 -42.41
N ASN A 668 1.10 7.43 -42.66
CA ASN A 668 1.13 6.68 -43.93
C ASN A 668 0.57 5.26 -43.83
N ASP A 669 0.12 4.82 -42.66
CA ASP A 669 -0.60 3.54 -42.55
C ASP A 669 -2.07 3.79 -42.89
N VAL A 670 -2.45 3.42 -44.12
CA VAL A 670 -3.76 3.73 -44.70
C VAL A 670 -4.77 2.60 -44.43
N ASP A 671 -4.47 1.70 -43.49
CA ASP A 671 -5.16 0.41 -43.34
C ASP A 671 -5.90 0.23 -42.00
N ASP A 672 -6.14 1.30 -41.24
CA ASP A 672 -7.09 1.29 -40.12
C ASP A 672 -8.19 2.34 -40.36
N ASP A 673 -9.43 1.87 -40.54
CA ASP A 673 -10.65 2.63 -40.85
C ASP A 673 -11.08 3.59 -39.70
N THR A 674 -10.25 3.74 -38.66
CA THR A 674 -10.56 4.43 -37.39
C THR A 674 -9.90 5.81 -37.23
N ASP A 675 -8.84 6.13 -37.98
CA ASP A 675 -8.21 7.47 -37.94
C ASP A 675 -8.87 8.46 -38.91
N HIS A 676 -9.68 7.94 -39.84
CA HIS A 676 -10.49 8.69 -40.79
C HIS A 676 -11.95 8.24 -40.69
N TYR A 677 -12.85 9.17 -40.42
CA TYR A 677 -14.26 8.86 -40.26
C TYR A 677 -15.12 9.83 -41.06
N ALA A 678 -16.12 9.30 -41.77
CA ALA A 678 -17.10 10.08 -42.51
C ALA A 678 -18.49 9.44 -42.38
N ILE A 679 -19.49 10.26 -42.07
CA ILE A 679 -20.90 9.88 -41.99
C ILE A 679 -21.65 10.51 -43.17
N ASP A 680 -22.50 9.71 -43.81
CA ASP A 680 -23.49 10.19 -44.78
C ASP A 680 -24.63 10.95 -44.08
N ILE A 681 -24.87 12.19 -44.51
CA ILE A 681 -25.96 13.06 -44.09
C ILE A 681 -27.09 12.92 -45.11
N GLU A 682 -28.07 12.05 -44.84
CA GLU A 682 -29.19 11.84 -45.76
C GLU A 682 -30.47 12.57 -45.32
N ASN A 683 -31.05 13.36 -46.24
CA ASN A 683 -32.45 13.86 -46.26
C ASN A 683 -33.02 14.32 -44.91
N MET A 684 -32.56 15.49 -44.46
CA MET A 684 -33.14 16.18 -43.30
C MET A 684 -33.88 17.43 -43.73
N THR A 685 -35.15 17.56 -43.36
CA THR A 685 -35.97 18.75 -43.64
C THR A 685 -36.41 19.41 -42.35
N VAL A 686 -36.14 20.70 -42.21
CA VAL A 686 -36.60 21.56 -41.11
C VAL A 686 -37.52 22.63 -41.68
N GLU A 687 -38.79 22.59 -41.27
CA GLU A 687 -39.81 23.55 -41.69
C GLU A 687 -39.83 24.78 -40.77
N GLY A 688 -39.68 25.96 -41.36
CA GLY A 688 -39.91 27.24 -40.71
C GLY A 688 -41.30 27.81 -40.99
N THR A 689 -41.46 29.09 -40.69
CA THR A 689 -42.69 29.86 -40.86
C THR A 689 -42.87 30.33 -42.32
N ASN A 690 -41.79 30.75 -42.98
CA ASN A 690 -41.78 31.33 -44.33
C ASN A 690 -40.81 30.63 -45.30
N MET A 691 -40.00 29.71 -44.79
CA MET A 691 -39.05 28.92 -45.57
C MET A 691 -38.90 27.50 -45.01
N THR A 692 -38.50 26.56 -45.85
CA THR A 692 -38.14 25.20 -45.48
C THR A 692 -36.71 24.95 -45.91
N VAL A 693 -35.89 24.37 -45.03
CA VAL A 693 -34.50 23.98 -45.32
C VAL A 693 -34.42 22.48 -45.40
N THR A 694 -33.89 21.95 -46.49
CA THR A 694 -33.66 20.52 -46.71
C THR A 694 -32.19 20.28 -47.03
N ILE A 695 -31.54 19.41 -46.28
CA ILE A 695 -30.24 18.85 -46.67
C ILE A 695 -30.54 17.61 -47.51
N THR A 696 -30.17 17.63 -48.79
CA THR A 696 -30.53 16.56 -49.74
C THR A 696 -29.52 15.41 -49.74
N ASP A 697 -28.25 15.74 -49.53
CA ASP A 697 -27.12 14.80 -49.48
C ASP A 697 -25.94 15.51 -48.79
N GLY A 698 -25.00 14.75 -48.26
CA GLY A 698 -23.76 15.29 -47.76
C GLY A 698 -22.94 14.35 -46.91
N LEU A 699 -21.73 14.80 -46.56
CA LEU A 699 -20.79 14.10 -45.71
C LEU A 699 -20.35 15.01 -44.57
N PHE A 700 -20.20 14.46 -43.38
CA PHE A 700 -19.50 15.10 -42.27
C PHE A 700 -18.55 14.10 -41.63
N GLY A 701 -17.33 14.54 -41.34
CA GLY A 701 -16.29 13.65 -40.86
C GLY A 701 -15.12 14.36 -40.21
N TRP A 702 -14.24 13.55 -39.66
CA TRP A 702 -13.00 13.98 -39.03
C TRP A 702 -11.83 13.12 -39.47
N ASN A 703 -10.64 13.70 -39.33
CA ASN A 703 -9.35 13.04 -39.55
C ASN A 703 -8.44 13.41 -38.38
N ILE A 704 -7.98 12.40 -37.64
CA ILE A 704 -7.14 12.54 -36.45
C ILE A 704 -5.82 11.84 -36.70
N THR A 705 -4.73 12.52 -36.35
CA THR A 705 -3.37 11.97 -36.42
C THR A 705 -2.64 12.26 -35.13
N ALA A 706 -1.85 11.30 -34.66
CA ALA A 706 -1.00 11.48 -33.48
C ALA A 706 0.45 11.71 -33.94
N ASN A 707 1.03 12.84 -33.55
CA ASN A 707 2.44 13.08 -33.80
C ASN A 707 3.28 12.43 -32.70
N ASN A 708 4.30 11.67 -33.11
CA ASN A 708 5.34 11.06 -32.27
C ASN A 708 4.99 9.72 -31.60
N GLU A 709 3.76 9.53 -31.11
CA GLU A 709 3.42 8.35 -30.30
C GLU A 709 1.93 7.96 -30.45
N ALA A 710 1.63 6.67 -30.29
CA ALA A 710 0.26 6.19 -30.32
C ALA A 710 -0.56 6.85 -29.19
N THR A 711 -1.74 7.35 -29.53
CA THR A 711 -2.61 8.10 -28.61
C THR A 711 -3.99 7.47 -28.63
N VAL A 712 -4.63 7.38 -27.47
CA VAL A 712 -6.02 6.91 -27.33
C VAL A 712 -6.92 8.13 -27.26
N ILE A 713 -8.00 8.13 -28.04
CA ILE A 713 -9.10 9.08 -27.92
C ILE A 713 -10.14 8.42 -27.03
N ASP A 714 -10.25 8.92 -25.79
CA ASP A 714 -11.19 8.42 -24.79
C ASP A 714 -12.63 8.77 -25.16
N GLY A 715 -12.83 9.95 -25.76
CA GLY A 715 -14.12 10.40 -26.23
C GLY A 715 -13.97 11.59 -27.16
N LEU A 716 -14.80 11.63 -28.21
CA LEU A 716 -14.91 12.74 -29.15
C LEU A 716 -16.39 12.98 -29.47
N LEU A 717 -16.89 14.13 -29.03
CA LEU A 717 -18.13 14.72 -29.50
C LEU A 717 -17.83 15.64 -30.69
N SER A 718 -18.59 15.50 -31.77
CA SER A 718 -18.55 16.44 -32.89
C SER A 718 -19.96 16.85 -33.31
N GLU A 719 -20.16 18.16 -33.54
CA GLU A 719 -21.43 18.74 -33.95
C GLU A 719 -21.24 19.65 -35.17
N LEU A 720 -21.90 19.37 -36.28
CA LEU A 720 -22.02 20.30 -37.40
C LEU A 720 -23.33 21.09 -37.28
N ARG A 721 -23.23 22.40 -37.13
CA ARG A 721 -24.34 23.35 -37.10
C ARG A 721 -24.37 24.19 -38.37
N LEU A 722 -25.52 24.24 -39.04
CA LEU A 722 -25.80 25.14 -40.16
C LEU A 722 -26.87 26.15 -39.72
N GLU A 723 -26.48 27.42 -39.58
CA GLU A 723 -27.44 28.51 -39.39
C GLU A 723 -27.81 29.11 -40.76
N VAL A 724 -29.05 28.89 -41.19
CA VAL A 724 -29.59 29.36 -42.48
C VAL A 724 -30.49 30.56 -42.25
N VAL A 725 -30.06 31.73 -42.71
CA VAL A 725 -30.84 32.98 -42.68
C VAL A 725 -31.42 33.25 -44.06
N GLY A 726 -32.75 33.15 -44.18
CA GLY A 726 -33.49 33.56 -45.37
C GLY A 726 -34.05 34.96 -45.22
N GLU A 727 -33.80 35.81 -46.21
CA GLU A 727 -34.30 37.17 -46.29
C GLU A 727 -35.02 37.39 -47.62
N ALA A 728 -36.27 37.80 -47.59
CA ALA A 728 -37.05 38.14 -48.76
C ALA A 728 -37.50 39.60 -48.71
N TYR A 729 -37.45 40.28 -49.84
CA TYR A 729 -37.92 41.65 -49.98
C TYR A 729 -38.58 41.88 -51.34
N GLU A 730 -39.76 42.47 -51.32
CA GLU A 730 -40.56 42.80 -52.48
C GLU A 730 -41.16 44.22 -52.32
N ASN A 731 -41.10 45.00 -53.40
CA ASN A 731 -41.87 46.22 -53.61
C ASN A 731 -42.20 46.41 -55.11
N ASP A 732 -42.89 47.50 -55.46
CA ASP A 732 -43.32 47.78 -56.85
C ASP A 732 -42.20 47.84 -57.92
N THR A 733 -40.91 47.77 -57.55
CA THR A 733 -39.77 47.96 -58.47
C THR A 733 -38.60 46.98 -58.25
N ILE A 734 -38.52 46.32 -57.10
CA ILE A 734 -37.42 45.45 -56.68
C ILE A 734 -38.00 44.24 -55.94
N GLU A 735 -37.59 43.05 -56.35
CA GLU A 735 -37.85 41.81 -55.63
C GLU A 735 -36.56 40.99 -55.52
N TRP A 736 -36.32 40.36 -54.36
CA TRP A 736 -35.24 39.41 -54.18
C TRP A 736 -35.50 38.46 -53.00
N PHE A 737 -34.88 37.28 -53.07
CA PHE A 737 -34.76 36.33 -51.97
C PHE A 737 -33.29 35.94 -51.83
N ASN A 738 -32.73 36.12 -50.65
CA ASN A 738 -31.35 35.84 -50.29
C ASN A 738 -31.30 34.81 -49.17
N ILE A 739 -30.45 33.81 -49.31
CA ILE A 739 -30.09 32.90 -48.22
C ILE A 739 -28.64 33.12 -47.85
N THR A 740 -28.35 33.09 -46.55
CA THR A 740 -27.00 33.10 -45.98
C THR A 740 -26.88 31.89 -45.07
N ILE A 741 -25.95 30.99 -45.37
CA ILE A 741 -25.70 29.77 -44.60
C ILE A 741 -24.38 29.96 -43.85
N THR A 742 -24.42 29.84 -42.53
CA THR A 742 -23.25 29.96 -41.66
C THR A 742 -22.95 28.60 -41.03
N PRO A 743 -21.96 27.86 -41.56
CA PRO A 743 -21.54 26.59 -40.98
C PRO A 743 -20.66 26.81 -39.75
N THR A 744 -20.82 25.95 -38.77
CA THR A 744 -20.05 25.95 -37.54
C THR A 744 -19.88 24.53 -37.06
N VAL A 745 -18.65 24.10 -36.74
CA VAL A 745 -18.41 22.80 -36.11
C VAL A 745 -18.05 23.01 -34.65
N ALA A 746 -18.80 22.42 -33.73
CA ALA A 746 -18.41 22.30 -32.33
C ALA A 746 -17.78 20.94 -32.08
N TYR A 747 -16.81 20.88 -31.17
CA TYR A 747 -16.16 19.65 -30.77
C TYR A 747 -15.83 19.67 -29.27
N ASP A 748 -15.77 18.49 -28.67
CA ASP A 748 -15.28 18.25 -27.31
C ASP A 748 -14.61 16.88 -27.31
N TYR A 749 -13.32 16.82 -26.96
CA TYR A 749 -12.58 15.56 -26.97
C TYR A 749 -11.64 15.44 -25.78
N TRP A 750 -11.43 14.21 -25.35
CA TRP A 750 -10.42 13.80 -24.37
C TRP A 750 -9.54 12.73 -24.97
N ALA A 751 -8.23 12.87 -24.77
CA ALA A 751 -7.22 11.97 -25.29
C ALA A 751 -6.08 11.77 -24.30
N HIS A 752 -5.45 10.60 -24.33
CA HIS A 752 -4.27 10.31 -23.52
C HIS A 752 -3.24 9.43 -24.23
N GLN A 753 -2.00 9.57 -23.80
CA GLN A 753 -0.92 8.62 -24.02
C GLN A 753 -0.65 7.90 -22.70
N GLU A 754 -0.20 6.65 -22.77
CA GLU A 754 0.15 5.91 -21.56
C GLU A 754 1.40 6.50 -20.89
N GLY A 755 1.55 6.22 -19.61
CA GLY A 755 2.76 6.47 -18.85
C GLY A 755 3.93 5.57 -19.27
N ALA A 756 4.98 5.56 -18.47
CA ALA A 756 6.19 4.83 -18.82
C ALA A 756 6.86 4.14 -17.62
N TYR A 757 7.57 3.05 -17.95
CA TYR A 757 8.70 2.60 -17.16
C TYR A 757 9.97 3.19 -17.78
N GLU A 758 10.69 4.04 -17.05
CA GLU A 758 11.90 4.66 -17.60
C GLU A 758 13.01 3.63 -17.85
N TRP A 759 13.06 2.55 -17.06
CA TRP A 759 14.13 1.56 -17.13
C TRP A 759 13.63 0.11 -17.14
N MET A 760 14.28 -0.72 -17.95
CA MET A 760 14.33 -2.17 -17.80
C MET A 760 15.78 -2.61 -17.54
N VAL A 761 16.00 -3.31 -16.43
CA VAL A 761 17.33 -3.61 -15.90
C VAL A 761 17.54 -5.11 -15.76
N VAL A 762 18.65 -5.59 -16.31
CA VAL A 762 19.12 -6.98 -16.15
C VAL A 762 20.50 -6.95 -15.49
N GLY A 763 20.78 -7.94 -14.63
CA GLY A 763 22.08 -8.03 -13.98
C GLY A 763 23.24 -8.21 -14.97
N LYS A 764 24.36 -7.52 -14.77
CA LYS A 764 25.59 -7.72 -15.54
C LYS A 764 26.08 -9.16 -15.44
N ASP A 765 26.04 -9.71 -14.24
CA ASP A 765 26.45 -11.09 -13.95
C ASP A 765 25.29 -12.10 -14.11
N ALA A 766 24.15 -11.67 -14.69
CA ALA A 766 23.02 -12.54 -14.97
C ALA A 766 23.31 -13.49 -16.14
N ALA A 767 22.59 -14.61 -16.18
CA ALA A 767 22.68 -15.50 -17.33
C ALA A 767 21.90 -14.91 -18.51
N THR A 768 22.28 -15.26 -19.75
CA THR A 768 21.59 -14.76 -20.97
C THR A 768 20.09 -15.07 -20.99
N ILE A 769 19.66 -16.07 -20.22
CA ILE A 769 18.25 -16.45 -20.07
C ILE A 769 17.43 -15.35 -19.39
N ASP A 770 18.02 -14.57 -18.47
CA ASP A 770 17.34 -13.47 -17.78
C ASP A 770 17.11 -12.29 -18.73
N SER A 771 18.02 -12.05 -19.68
CA SER A 771 17.83 -11.10 -20.78
C SER A 771 16.74 -11.55 -21.75
N ALA A 772 16.60 -12.85 -21.99
CA ALA A 772 15.46 -13.38 -22.77
C ALA A 772 14.13 -13.19 -22.01
N GLY A 773 14.14 -13.34 -20.69
CA GLY A 773 12.98 -13.02 -19.84
C GLY A 773 12.61 -11.54 -19.87
N ALA A 774 13.60 -10.64 -19.84
CA ALA A 774 13.39 -9.19 -19.94
C ALA A 774 12.60 -8.80 -21.20
N ALA A 775 12.86 -9.45 -22.34
CA ALA A 775 12.13 -9.20 -23.58
C ALA A 775 10.64 -9.53 -23.46
N TYR A 776 10.26 -10.56 -22.69
CA TYR A 776 8.84 -10.84 -22.42
C TYR A 776 8.21 -9.76 -21.56
N VAL A 777 8.91 -9.27 -20.54
CA VAL A 777 8.40 -8.20 -19.67
C VAL A 777 8.13 -6.93 -20.47
N THR A 778 9.10 -6.48 -21.26
CA THR A 778 8.93 -5.29 -22.11
C THR A 778 7.81 -5.48 -23.13
N GLN A 779 7.69 -6.67 -23.72
CA GLN A 779 6.61 -6.98 -24.66
C GLN A 779 5.23 -6.96 -23.99
N ALA A 780 5.12 -7.39 -22.73
CA ALA A 780 3.87 -7.37 -21.98
C ALA A 780 3.38 -5.94 -21.76
N PHE A 781 4.25 -5.05 -21.28
CA PHE A 781 3.91 -3.64 -21.08
C PHE A 781 3.60 -2.94 -22.40
N ASP A 782 4.45 -3.11 -23.42
CA ASP A 782 4.31 -2.41 -24.69
C ASP A 782 3.07 -2.89 -25.49
N SER A 783 2.91 -4.20 -25.67
CA SER A 783 1.86 -4.72 -26.56
C SER A 783 0.50 -4.96 -25.91
N LEU A 784 0.45 -5.18 -24.59
CA LEU A 784 -0.82 -5.46 -23.89
C LEU A 784 -1.32 -4.27 -23.08
N LYS A 785 -0.44 -3.32 -22.72
CA LYS A 785 -0.77 -2.14 -21.93
C LYS A 785 -0.38 -0.81 -22.59
N GLN A 786 0.37 -0.83 -23.70
CA GLN A 786 0.91 0.37 -24.34
C GLN A 786 1.80 1.24 -23.43
N ILE A 787 2.26 0.67 -22.32
CA ILE A 787 3.19 1.33 -21.41
C ILE A 787 4.59 1.11 -21.95
N HIS A 788 5.23 2.18 -22.40
CA HIS A 788 6.54 2.08 -23.04
C HIS A 788 7.69 2.01 -22.04
N VAL A 789 8.71 1.22 -22.41
CA VAL A 789 9.99 1.17 -21.70
C VAL A 789 10.99 2.08 -22.40
N GLN A 790 11.48 3.11 -21.71
CA GLN A 790 12.28 4.16 -22.35
C GLN A 790 13.76 3.78 -22.54
N MET A 791 14.34 3.03 -21.62
CA MET A 791 15.74 2.61 -21.67
C MET A 791 15.94 1.20 -21.13
N THR A 792 16.90 0.48 -21.71
CA THR A 792 17.42 -0.78 -21.15
C THR A 792 18.84 -0.56 -20.63
N GLY A 793 19.18 -1.21 -19.51
CA GLY A 793 20.47 -1.06 -18.87
C GLY A 793 20.89 -2.26 -18.04
N MET A 794 22.13 -2.23 -17.58
CA MET A 794 22.65 -3.19 -16.59
C MET A 794 22.40 -2.68 -15.18
N ASP A 795 22.47 -3.55 -14.19
CA ASP A 795 22.51 -3.11 -12.78
C ASP A 795 23.81 -2.32 -12.51
N ILE A 796 24.97 -2.92 -12.78
CA ILE A 796 26.30 -2.34 -12.56
C ILE A 796 27.06 -2.15 -13.88
N LYS A 797 28.14 -1.37 -13.86
CA LYS A 797 28.96 -1.12 -15.05
C LYS A 797 29.69 -2.39 -15.51
N ASP A 798 29.63 -2.69 -16.80
CA ASP A 798 30.46 -3.72 -17.44
C ASP A 798 31.70 -3.08 -18.08
N GLU A 799 32.89 -3.35 -17.55
CA GLU A 799 34.12 -2.80 -18.12
C GLU A 799 34.63 -3.57 -19.34
N ASP A 800 34.21 -4.82 -19.52
CA ASP A 800 34.74 -5.74 -20.54
C ASP A 800 33.95 -5.67 -21.84
N TYR A 801 32.61 -5.75 -21.75
CA TYR A 801 31.74 -5.87 -22.92
C TYR A 801 30.83 -4.66 -23.14
N GLY A 802 30.62 -3.82 -22.12
CA GLY A 802 29.69 -2.69 -22.16
C GLY A 802 30.18 -1.41 -21.47
N PRO A 803 31.42 -0.93 -21.67
CA PRO A 803 32.00 0.16 -20.87
C PRO A 803 31.27 1.51 -20.99
N ASN A 804 30.46 1.68 -22.02
CA ASN A 804 29.65 2.87 -22.27
C ASN A 804 28.14 2.57 -22.25
N ALA A 805 27.73 1.35 -21.88
CA ALA A 805 26.33 0.99 -21.78
C ALA A 805 25.70 1.58 -20.49
N PRO A 806 24.38 1.83 -20.49
CA PRO A 806 23.68 2.32 -19.31
C PRO A 806 23.75 1.35 -18.12
N TYR A 807 23.85 1.91 -16.92
CA TYR A 807 23.75 1.16 -15.66
C TYR A 807 23.09 2.04 -14.58
N VAL A 808 22.47 1.39 -13.58
CA VAL A 808 21.58 2.08 -12.64
C VAL A 808 22.04 2.06 -11.18
N MET A 809 22.96 1.19 -10.79
CA MET A 809 23.46 1.14 -9.42
C MET A 809 24.58 2.16 -9.21
N GLY A 810 24.63 2.76 -8.02
CA GLY A 810 25.55 3.80 -7.64
C GLY A 810 26.80 3.29 -6.89
N TYR A 811 27.84 4.14 -6.91
CA TYR A 811 29.26 3.98 -6.57
C TYR A 811 29.92 2.68 -7.05
N GLY A 812 31.22 2.77 -7.23
CA GLY A 812 32.00 1.69 -7.81
C GLY A 812 32.31 1.96 -9.28
N SER A 813 33.47 1.48 -9.68
CA SER A 813 34.00 1.62 -11.04
C SER A 813 34.63 0.34 -11.54
N SER A 814 34.83 -0.66 -10.67
CA SER A 814 35.51 -1.91 -10.99
C SER A 814 34.65 -2.94 -11.73
N GLY A 815 33.34 -2.71 -11.84
CA GLY A 815 32.40 -3.65 -12.46
C GLY A 815 32.17 -4.94 -11.67
N THR A 816 32.41 -4.92 -10.35
CA THR A 816 32.08 -6.01 -9.41
C THR A 816 31.05 -5.57 -8.40
N LYS A 817 30.07 -6.42 -8.05
CA LYS A 817 29.00 -6.08 -7.09
C LYS A 817 29.49 -5.57 -5.74
N ALA A 818 30.64 -6.08 -5.26
CA ALA A 818 31.22 -5.66 -3.99
C ALA A 818 31.59 -4.17 -3.94
N ASP A 819 31.93 -3.56 -5.08
CA ASP A 819 32.27 -2.13 -5.19
C ASP A 819 31.04 -1.21 -5.19
N TYR A 820 29.85 -1.78 -5.39
CA TYR A 820 28.55 -1.11 -5.40
C TYR A 820 27.80 -1.24 -4.07
N ARG A 821 28.45 -1.84 -3.07
CA ARG A 821 27.93 -1.94 -1.69
C ARG A 821 28.77 -1.05 -0.78
N ASP A 822 28.12 -0.34 0.13
CA ASP A 822 28.82 0.41 1.16
C ASP A 822 29.42 -0.51 2.23
N SER A 823 30.06 0.07 3.24
CA SER A 823 30.67 -0.70 4.33
C SER A 823 29.69 -1.52 5.16
N LEU A 824 28.38 -1.24 5.07
CA LEU A 824 27.29 -1.95 5.76
C LEU A 824 26.66 -3.03 4.86
N GLY A 825 27.15 -3.21 3.63
CA GLY A 825 26.59 -4.13 2.65
C GLY A 825 25.41 -3.55 1.86
N ARG A 826 25.07 -2.27 2.03
CA ARG A 826 23.93 -1.64 1.36
C ARG A 826 24.30 -1.26 -0.08
N ALA A 827 23.46 -1.66 -1.03
CA ALA A 827 23.46 -1.09 -2.37
C ALA A 827 22.59 0.19 -2.41
N TYR A 828 22.74 1.02 -3.44
CA TYR A 828 21.85 2.15 -3.71
C TYR A 828 21.89 2.48 -5.19
N LEU A 829 20.85 3.17 -5.65
CA LEU A 829 20.71 3.62 -7.02
C LEU A 829 21.64 4.79 -7.32
N ALA A 830 22.11 4.86 -8.56
CA ALA A 830 22.76 6.05 -9.09
C ALA A 830 21.76 7.22 -9.12
N ASP A 831 22.27 8.44 -9.12
CA ASP A 831 21.41 9.62 -9.19
C ASP A 831 20.81 9.76 -10.59
N ASP A 832 21.66 9.90 -11.61
CA ASP A 832 21.29 9.89 -13.03
C ASP A 832 22.40 9.27 -13.90
N TRP A 833 22.02 8.62 -15.01
CA TRP A 833 22.94 8.20 -16.07
C TRP A 833 22.89 9.12 -17.29
N CYS A 834 21.73 9.72 -17.57
CA CYS A 834 21.51 10.67 -18.66
C CYS A 834 20.78 11.93 -18.18
N THR A 835 20.51 12.87 -19.10
CA THR A 835 19.84 14.15 -18.80
C THR A 835 18.36 14.16 -19.15
N THR A 836 17.76 12.98 -19.39
CA THR A 836 16.36 12.86 -19.83
C THR A 836 15.56 12.01 -18.86
N TRP A 837 16.07 10.80 -18.59
CA TRP A 837 15.47 9.82 -17.69
C TRP A 837 16.26 9.75 -16.40
N PRO A 838 15.65 10.03 -15.25
CA PRO A 838 16.32 9.87 -13.97
C PRO A 838 16.55 8.40 -13.65
N VAL A 839 17.42 8.09 -12.69
CA VAL A 839 17.52 6.75 -12.11
C VAL A 839 16.79 6.71 -10.78
N ALA A 840 17.26 7.45 -9.78
CA ALA A 840 16.51 7.62 -8.54
C ALA A 840 15.22 8.43 -8.79
N SER A 841 14.10 8.00 -8.19
CA SER A 841 12.72 8.50 -8.40
C SER A 841 12.00 7.98 -9.65
N SER A 842 12.60 7.08 -10.43
CA SER A 842 11.99 6.54 -11.65
C SER A 842 11.14 5.29 -11.43
N ASN A 843 10.32 4.96 -12.40
CA ASN A 843 9.67 3.66 -12.54
C ASN A 843 10.65 2.70 -13.21
N MET A 844 10.98 1.60 -12.53
CA MET A 844 12.01 0.67 -12.97
C MET A 844 11.53 -0.78 -12.94
N LEU A 845 11.86 -1.51 -13.99
CA LEU A 845 11.65 -2.95 -14.12
C LEU A 845 12.98 -3.67 -13.86
N PHE A 846 12.94 -4.73 -13.04
CA PHE A 846 14.09 -5.60 -12.79
C PHE A 846 13.76 -7.05 -13.11
N THR A 847 14.65 -7.72 -13.85
CA THR A 847 14.59 -9.18 -14.03
C THR A 847 15.87 -9.88 -13.56
N GLY A 848 15.67 -11.10 -13.06
CA GLY A 848 16.71 -11.91 -12.44
C GLY A 848 16.73 -11.75 -10.92
N GLY A 849 16.99 -12.85 -10.21
CA GLY A 849 16.96 -12.89 -8.75
C GLY A 849 18.03 -12.03 -8.09
N ALA A 850 17.92 -11.82 -6.78
CA ALA A 850 18.82 -10.96 -6.01
C ALA A 850 20.31 -11.33 -6.15
N ARG A 851 20.64 -12.61 -6.37
CA ARG A 851 22.02 -13.04 -6.65
C ARG A 851 22.52 -12.65 -8.05
N ALA A 852 21.62 -12.54 -9.03
CA ALA A 852 21.93 -12.20 -10.43
C ALA A 852 21.89 -10.69 -10.68
N ASN A 853 20.98 -9.96 -10.04
CA ASN A 853 20.73 -8.53 -10.26
C ASN A 853 20.79 -7.74 -8.95
N LEU A 854 21.69 -6.77 -8.85
CA LEU A 854 21.91 -5.95 -7.65
C LEU A 854 20.74 -4.99 -7.37
N GLY A 855 19.96 -4.63 -8.39
CA GLY A 855 18.70 -3.91 -8.20
C GLY A 855 17.64 -4.78 -7.53
N THR A 856 17.53 -6.05 -7.92
CA THR A 856 16.67 -7.02 -7.22
C THR A 856 17.12 -7.23 -5.78
N GLU A 857 18.43 -7.30 -5.53
CA GLU A 857 18.99 -7.34 -4.17
C GLU A 857 18.66 -6.09 -3.35
N TYR A 858 18.71 -4.90 -3.97
CA TYR A 858 18.31 -3.66 -3.30
C TYR A 858 16.86 -3.73 -2.82
N PHE A 859 15.94 -4.13 -3.69
CA PHE A 859 14.51 -4.21 -3.37
C PHE A 859 14.15 -5.39 -2.45
N ASN A 860 14.99 -6.43 -2.39
CA ASN A 860 14.77 -7.63 -1.56
C ASN A 860 14.52 -7.31 -0.07
N ASP A 861 15.16 -6.26 0.45
CA ASP A 861 14.98 -5.83 1.85
C ASP A 861 13.67 -5.04 2.09
N PHE A 862 12.85 -4.84 1.07
CA PHE A 862 11.60 -4.09 1.15
C PHE A 862 10.37 -4.91 0.80
N THR A 863 10.54 -6.06 0.13
CA THR A 863 9.45 -6.92 -0.33
C THR A 863 8.98 -7.89 0.76
N ASN A 864 7.74 -8.38 0.63
CA ASN A 864 7.19 -9.42 1.52
C ASN A 864 7.52 -10.83 1.02
N ALA A 865 7.73 -10.99 -0.30
CA ALA A 865 8.37 -12.15 -0.89
C ALA A 865 9.84 -11.84 -1.14
N PHE A 866 10.73 -12.34 -0.28
CA PHE A 866 12.16 -12.02 -0.36
C PHE A 866 13.04 -13.27 -0.32
N TYR A 867 14.21 -13.17 -0.94
CA TYR A 867 15.23 -14.22 -0.91
C TYR A 867 16.02 -14.15 0.41
N ALA A 868 15.95 -15.21 1.20
CA ALA A 868 16.65 -15.32 2.48
C ALA A 868 18.13 -15.68 2.25
N MET A 869 18.96 -14.68 1.92
CA MET A 869 20.40 -14.86 1.68
C MET A 869 21.11 -15.45 2.92
N ASP A 870 21.90 -16.49 2.72
CA ASP A 870 22.54 -17.25 3.79
C ASP A 870 23.45 -16.40 4.68
N GLU A 871 24.12 -15.39 4.13
CA GLU A 871 24.96 -14.48 4.92
C GLU A 871 24.18 -13.59 5.91
N TYR A 872 22.87 -13.45 5.74
CA TYR A 872 21.99 -12.64 6.59
C TYR A 872 21.06 -13.48 7.46
N VAL A 873 21.09 -14.81 7.35
CA VAL A 873 20.29 -15.72 8.17
C VAL A 873 21.08 -16.12 9.42
N THR A 874 20.53 -15.84 10.60
CA THR A 874 21.20 -16.16 11.89
C THR A 874 20.69 -17.46 12.50
N ASN A 875 19.37 -17.68 12.52
CA ASN A 875 18.76 -18.88 13.08
C ASN A 875 18.08 -19.71 11.99
N ASP A 876 18.89 -20.33 11.13
CA ASP A 876 18.38 -21.15 10.03
C ASP A 876 17.62 -22.39 10.54
N THR A 877 16.38 -22.53 10.08
CA THR A 877 15.52 -23.69 10.31
C THR A 877 15.23 -24.46 9.02
N GLY A 878 16.07 -24.27 8.00
CA GLY A 878 15.88 -24.77 6.64
C GLY A 878 15.23 -23.74 5.72
N HIS A 879 15.35 -22.44 6.01
CA HIS A 879 14.82 -21.36 5.17
C HIS A 879 15.94 -20.54 4.50
N SER A 880 17.21 -20.76 4.88
CA SER A 880 18.34 -20.17 4.17
C SER A 880 18.31 -20.54 2.68
N GLU A 881 18.61 -19.57 1.82
CA GLU A 881 18.54 -19.65 0.36
C GLU A 881 17.14 -19.97 -0.21
N HIS A 882 16.07 -19.82 0.57
CA HIS A 882 14.68 -19.97 0.12
C HIS A 882 14.07 -18.62 -0.27
N LEU A 883 13.00 -18.68 -1.07
CA LEU A 883 12.05 -17.57 -1.21
C LEU A 883 11.09 -17.60 -0.01
N MET A 884 11.13 -16.58 0.84
CA MET A 884 10.33 -16.49 2.06
C MET A 884 9.13 -15.55 1.87
N ALA A 885 7.94 -16.01 2.27
CA ALA A 885 6.71 -15.22 2.31
C ALA A 885 6.47 -14.70 3.73
N LEU A 886 6.82 -13.43 3.99
CA LEU A 886 6.84 -12.88 5.35
C LEU A 886 5.45 -12.67 5.95
N THR A 887 4.52 -12.11 5.17
CA THR A 887 3.18 -11.77 5.64
C THR A 887 2.21 -12.94 5.54
N CYS A 888 2.65 -14.07 4.98
CA CYS A 888 1.97 -15.35 5.08
C CYS A 888 1.74 -15.73 6.56
N TRP A 889 0.59 -16.29 6.89
CA TRP A 889 0.25 -16.66 8.27
C TRP A 889 1.16 -17.79 8.78
N ASP A 890 1.45 -18.76 7.91
CA ASP A 890 2.37 -19.87 8.17
C ASP A 890 3.86 -19.53 7.99
N LYS A 891 4.19 -18.35 7.44
CA LYS A 891 5.57 -17.95 7.10
C LYS A 891 6.25 -18.95 6.15
N ASN A 892 5.54 -19.36 5.11
CA ASN A 892 6.03 -20.33 4.14
C ASN A 892 7.35 -19.90 3.50
N SER A 893 8.19 -20.89 3.17
CA SER A 893 9.43 -20.69 2.43
C SER A 893 9.59 -21.75 1.35
N TYR A 894 10.07 -21.36 0.18
CA TYR A 894 10.10 -22.20 -1.02
C TYR A 894 11.50 -22.36 -1.60
N MET A 895 11.76 -23.55 -2.12
CA MET A 895 12.97 -23.90 -2.84
C MET A 895 12.68 -24.68 -4.10
N SER A 896 13.38 -24.35 -5.18
CA SER A 896 13.23 -25.03 -6.46
C SER A 896 13.93 -26.39 -6.46
N ASP A 897 13.31 -27.36 -7.13
CA ASP A 897 13.86 -28.69 -7.43
C ASP A 897 13.60 -29.09 -8.90
N GLU A 898 13.79 -30.37 -9.24
CA GLU A 898 13.58 -30.86 -10.62
C GLU A 898 12.10 -30.86 -11.07
N THR A 899 11.16 -30.83 -10.12
CA THR A 899 9.71 -30.92 -10.36
C THR A 899 9.04 -29.55 -10.22
N TYR A 900 9.47 -28.73 -9.27
CA TYR A 900 8.87 -27.44 -8.97
C TYR A 900 9.93 -26.33 -8.95
N GLY A 901 9.69 -25.29 -9.75
CA GLY A 901 10.37 -24.01 -9.66
C GLY A 901 9.53 -22.99 -8.89
N TYR A 902 10.18 -21.99 -8.33
CA TYR A 902 9.52 -20.88 -7.64
C TYR A 902 10.05 -19.53 -8.09
N ALA A 903 9.13 -18.58 -8.19
CA ALA A 903 9.42 -17.20 -8.59
C ALA A 903 8.56 -16.21 -7.81
N ALA A 904 9.03 -14.98 -7.71
CA ALA A 904 8.30 -13.87 -7.14
C ALA A 904 8.06 -12.79 -8.19
N ILE A 905 6.88 -12.18 -8.11
CA ILE A 905 6.59 -10.89 -8.74
C ILE A 905 6.26 -9.93 -7.62
N SER A 906 7.02 -8.86 -7.53
CA SER A 906 6.99 -7.93 -6.40
C SER A 906 7.00 -6.50 -6.89
N VAL A 907 6.35 -5.61 -6.15
CA VAL A 907 6.51 -4.17 -6.33
C VAL A 907 6.75 -3.48 -5.00
N TYR A 908 7.57 -2.44 -5.04
CA TYR A 908 7.75 -1.54 -3.92
C TYR A 908 8.07 -0.13 -4.41
N LYS A 909 7.43 0.87 -3.81
CA LYS A 909 7.77 2.28 -3.99
C LYS A 909 8.61 2.74 -2.80
N ASP A 910 9.89 2.94 -3.07
CA ASP A 910 10.87 3.32 -2.07
C ASP A 910 10.71 4.79 -1.67
N ILE A 911 11.26 5.17 -0.52
CA ILE A 911 11.07 6.49 0.09
C ILE A 911 11.80 7.63 -0.66
N ASN A 912 12.66 7.30 -1.65
CA ASN A 912 13.17 8.25 -2.65
C ASN A 912 12.19 8.47 -3.83
N GLY A 913 11.06 7.78 -3.86
CA GLY A 913 10.07 7.81 -4.93
C GLY A 913 10.34 6.83 -6.08
N THR A 914 11.41 6.03 -6.05
CA THR A 914 11.68 5.01 -7.07
C THR A 914 10.70 3.87 -6.92
N ILE A 915 10.09 3.42 -8.03
CA ILE A 915 9.26 2.23 -8.07
C ILE A 915 10.10 1.09 -8.64
N GLY A 916 10.27 0.01 -7.89
CA GLY A 916 10.86 -1.23 -8.38
C GLY A 916 9.77 -2.26 -8.60
N PHE A 917 9.54 -2.65 -9.86
CA PHE A 917 8.70 -3.79 -10.22
C PHE A 917 9.61 -4.94 -10.67
N LEU A 918 9.55 -6.05 -9.95
CA LEU A 918 10.53 -7.11 -10.01
C LEU A 918 9.87 -8.41 -10.47
N ILE A 919 10.46 -9.08 -11.46
CA ILE A 919 10.10 -10.46 -11.81
C ILE A 919 11.34 -11.32 -11.77
N TRP A 920 11.37 -12.28 -10.84
CA TRP A 920 12.54 -13.14 -10.67
C TRP A 920 12.20 -14.52 -10.13
N GLY A 921 12.98 -15.51 -10.56
CA GLY A 921 12.94 -16.88 -10.07
C GLY A 921 14.15 -17.22 -9.20
N LEU A 922 14.06 -18.29 -8.41
CA LEU A 922 15.19 -18.81 -7.64
C LEU A 922 16.38 -19.21 -8.53
N ASN A 923 16.11 -19.55 -9.79
CA ASN A 923 17.12 -19.73 -10.83
C ASN A 923 16.67 -19.05 -12.14
N GLY A 924 17.55 -19.07 -13.17
CA GLY A 924 17.28 -18.45 -14.46
C GLY A 924 16.15 -19.12 -15.26
N GLN A 925 15.95 -20.43 -15.11
CA GLN A 925 14.84 -21.15 -15.75
C GLN A 925 13.49 -20.71 -15.16
N ASP A 926 13.42 -20.59 -13.83
CA ASP A 926 12.24 -20.11 -13.12
C ASP A 926 11.91 -18.67 -13.54
N THR A 927 12.93 -17.80 -13.61
CA THR A 927 12.79 -16.41 -14.10
C THR A 927 12.21 -16.36 -15.52
N TYR A 928 12.71 -17.21 -16.42
CA TYR A 928 12.24 -17.26 -17.80
C TYR A 928 10.75 -17.65 -17.90
N TYR A 929 10.33 -18.67 -17.16
CA TYR A 929 8.93 -19.12 -17.23
C TYR A 929 7.98 -18.19 -16.48
N ALA A 930 8.43 -17.51 -15.41
CA ALA A 930 7.67 -16.46 -14.76
C ALA A 930 7.42 -15.25 -15.69
N THR A 931 8.46 -14.77 -16.38
CA THR A 931 8.34 -13.67 -17.36
C THR A 931 7.53 -14.07 -18.59
N LYS A 932 7.65 -15.32 -19.06
CA LYS A 932 6.77 -15.85 -20.11
C LYS A 932 5.30 -15.89 -19.68
N TRP A 933 5.01 -16.38 -18.48
CA TRP A 933 3.67 -16.37 -17.90
C TRP A 933 3.12 -14.94 -17.81
N PHE A 934 3.96 -13.99 -17.39
CA PHE A 934 3.61 -12.57 -17.31
C PHE A 934 3.13 -11.99 -18.65
N TRP A 935 3.81 -12.34 -19.75
CA TRP A 935 3.46 -11.88 -21.09
C TRP A 935 2.33 -12.67 -21.76
N ASN A 936 2.40 -14.00 -21.76
CA ASN A 936 1.48 -14.84 -22.54
C ASN A 936 1.32 -16.23 -21.94
N TYR A 937 0.08 -16.55 -21.57
CA TYR A 937 -0.34 -17.81 -21.00
C TYR A 937 -1.63 -18.33 -21.67
N PRO A 938 -1.51 -19.03 -22.82
CA PRO A 938 -2.67 -19.46 -23.62
C PRO A 938 -3.63 -20.42 -22.91
N ALA A 939 -3.18 -21.08 -21.84
CA ALA A 939 -4.02 -21.99 -21.06
C ALA A 939 -5.10 -21.24 -20.24
N GLY A 940 -4.97 -19.92 -20.07
CA GLY A 940 -5.85 -19.11 -19.26
C GLY A 940 -5.51 -19.19 -17.76
N ILE A 941 -5.80 -18.10 -17.06
CA ILE A 941 -5.62 -17.93 -15.61
C ILE A 941 -6.97 -17.46 -15.08
N PRO A 942 -7.66 -18.23 -14.22
CA PRO A 942 -8.85 -17.77 -13.55
C PRO A 942 -8.54 -16.55 -12.67
N THR A 943 -9.32 -15.48 -12.79
CA THR A 943 -9.18 -14.26 -11.98
C THR A 943 -10.16 -14.25 -10.82
N GLU A 944 -9.94 -13.36 -9.85
CA GLU A 944 -10.80 -13.22 -8.66
C GLU A 944 -12.18 -12.67 -9.01
N ILE A 945 -12.26 -11.84 -10.06
CA ILE A 945 -13.52 -11.29 -10.58
C ILE A 945 -14.28 -12.25 -11.52
N GLY A 946 -13.87 -13.53 -11.58
CA GLY A 946 -14.55 -14.57 -12.38
C GLY A 946 -14.30 -14.50 -13.89
N THR A 947 -13.28 -13.76 -14.32
CA THR A 947 -12.84 -13.70 -15.72
C THR A 947 -11.67 -14.65 -15.97
N THR A 948 -11.23 -14.75 -17.23
CA THR A 948 -10.02 -15.52 -17.60
C THR A 948 -9.00 -14.57 -18.21
N ALA A 949 -7.87 -14.42 -17.54
CA ALA A 949 -6.71 -13.72 -18.06
C ALA A 949 -5.85 -14.66 -18.92
N TYR A 950 -5.25 -14.14 -19.98
CA TYR A 950 -4.37 -14.92 -20.88
C TYR A 950 -2.90 -14.48 -20.77
N SER A 951 -2.57 -13.72 -19.73
CA SER A 951 -1.23 -13.27 -19.38
C SER A 951 -1.22 -12.89 -17.90
N GLY A 952 -0.06 -12.98 -17.26
CA GLY A 952 0.09 -12.54 -15.87
C GLY A 952 -0.20 -11.06 -15.69
N ILE A 953 0.15 -10.20 -16.65
CA ILE A 953 -0.18 -8.76 -16.59
C ILE A 953 -1.70 -8.50 -16.64
N GLN A 954 -2.48 -9.31 -17.36
CA GLN A 954 -3.95 -9.27 -17.30
C GLN A 954 -4.50 -9.81 -15.98
N TYR A 955 -3.83 -10.82 -15.40
CA TYR A 955 -4.20 -11.34 -14.09
C TYR A 955 -4.00 -10.30 -12.99
N LEU A 956 -2.89 -9.53 -13.03
CA LEU A 956 -2.62 -8.46 -12.06
C LEU A 956 -3.66 -7.32 -12.11
N GLN A 957 -4.24 -7.03 -13.28
CA GLN A 957 -5.31 -6.01 -13.41
C GLN A 957 -6.61 -6.42 -12.71
N ALA A 958 -6.81 -7.72 -12.47
CA ALA A 958 -7.99 -8.27 -11.82
C ALA A 958 -7.71 -8.67 -10.37
N MET A 959 -6.55 -8.29 -9.83
CA MET A 959 -6.24 -8.44 -8.41
C MET A 959 -6.95 -7.39 -7.60
N ASN A 960 -7.26 -7.73 -6.36
CA ASN A 960 -7.67 -6.77 -5.36
C ASN A 960 -6.49 -5.92 -4.88
N ASP A 961 -6.81 -4.73 -4.40
CA ASP A 961 -5.86 -3.73 -3.91
C ASP A 961 -5.08 -4.26 -2.69
N GLY A 962 -3.87 -3.75 -2.49
CA GLY A 962 -3.00 -4.04 -1.35
C GLY A 962 -2.06 -5.24 -1.50
N ILE A 963 -2.10 -5.96 -2.63
CA ILE A 963 -1.19 -7.08 -2.95
C ILE A 963 0.12 -6.51 -3.53
N THR A 964 1.19 -6.53 -2.74
CA THR A 964 2.52 -6.06 -3.16
C THR A 964 3.40 -7.15 -3.77
N ASP A 965 3.14 -8.40 -3.42
CA ASP A 965 3.94 -9.54 -3.85
C ASP A 965 3.07 -10.77 -4.16
N ILE A 966 3.46 -11.53 -5.18
CA ILE A 966 2.95 -12.89 -5.40
C ILE A 966 4.08 -13.90 -5.52
N VAL A 967 3.83 -15.12 -5.05
CA VAL A 967 4.71 -16.27 -5.29
C VAL A 967 4.08 -17.17 -6.35
N LEU A 968 4.85 -17.46 -7.38
CA LEU A 968 4.53 -18.40 -8.45
C LEU A 968 5.17 -19.75 -8.16
N ARG A 969 4.40 -20.82 -8.34
CA ARG A 969 4.91 -22.19 -8.47
C ARG A 969 4.86 -22.61 -9.92
N ILE A 970 5.99 -23.08 -10.43
CA ILE A 970 6.18 -23.53 -11.80
C ILE A 970 6.37 -25.05 -11.76
N HIS A 971 5.40 -25.80 -12.28
CA HIS A 971 5.50 -27.26 -12.32
C HIS A 971 6.14 -27.71 -13.63
N TYR A 972 7.29 -28.39 -13.52
CA TYR A 972 8.04 -29.03 -14.60
C TYR A 972 7.66 -30.52 -14.67
N PRO A 973 6.66 -30.91 -15.47
CA PRO A 973 6.23 -32.29 -15.51
C PRO A 973 7.35 -33.16 -16.07
N ALA A 974 7.66 -34.29 -15.41
CA ALA A 974 8.75 -35.18 -15.84
C ALA A 974 8.62 -35.69 -17.29
N SER A 975 7.39 -35.76 -17.82
CA SER A 975 7.12 -36.15 -19.21
C SER A 975 7.35 -35.04 -20.24
N ASP A 976 7.27 -33.76 -19.83
CA ASP A 976 7.37 -32.61 -20.72
C ASP A 976 7.89 -31.34 -20.00
N PRO A 977 9.13 -31.36 -19.48
CA PRO A 977 9.65 -30.27 -18.64
C PRO A 977 9.85 -28.94 -19.40
N ILE A 978 9.76 -28.94 -20.73
CA ILE A 978 9.89 -27.72 -21.56
C ILE A 978 8.56 -26.95 -21.72
N HIS A 979 7.43 -27.55 -21.33
CA HIS A 979 6.11 -26.92 -21.30
C HIS A 979 5.53 -26.94 -19.88
N PRO A 980 6.12 -26.18 -18.93
CA PRO A 980 5.64 -26.14 -17.57
C PRO A 980 4.30 -25.40 -17.44
N THR A 981 3.60 -25.67 -16.35
CA THR A 981 2.41 -24.94 -15.93
C THR A 981 2.74 -24.05 -14.74
N VAL A 982 2.16 -22.86 -14.68
CA VAL A 982 2.39 -21.87 -13.62
C VAL A 982 1.12 -21.65 -12.82
N SER A 983 1.23 -21.58 -11.49
CA SER A 983 0.13 -21.26 -10.57
C SER A 983 0.59 -20.25 -9.54
N VAL A 984 -0.24 -19.26 -9.22
CA VAL A 984 -0.05 -18.36 -8.08
C VAL A 984 -0.37 -19.15 -6.81
N ILE A 985 0.54 -19.15 -5.84
CA ILE A 985 0.39 -19.89 -4.58
C ILE A 985 0.41 -19.00 -3.34
N GLU A 986 0.88 -17.75 -3.47
CA GLU A 986 0.85 -16.76 -2.39
C GLU A 986 0.46 -15.41 -2.99
N LYS A 987 -0.33 -14.63 -2.26
CA LYS A 987 -0.57 -13.22 -2.54
C LYS A 987 -0.45 -12.45 -1.23
N LEU A 988 0.52 -11.57 -1.17
CA LEU A 988 1.01 -10.97 0.04
C LEU A 988 0.82 -9.46 -0.06
N GLY A 989 0.22 -8.87 0.97
CA GLY A 989 0.29 -7.44 1.24
C GLY A 989 1.32 -7.14 2.33
N THR A 990 1.37 -5.89 2.79
CA THR A 990 2.30 -5.39 3.81
C THR A 990 1.97 -5.88 5.22
N VAL A 991 0.69 -6.15 5.52
CA VAL A 991 0.24 -6.56 6.87
C VAL A 991 -0.34 -7.99 6.93
N SER A 992 -0.82 -8.53 5.81
CA SER A 992 -1.46 -9.86 5.73
C SER A 992 -1.34 -10.48 4.33
N GLU A 993 -1.82 -11.72 4.17
CA GLU A 993 -1.93 -12.45 2.90
C GLU A 993 -3.39 -12.62 2.47
N LYS A 994 -3.63 -12.97 1.20
CA LYS A 994 -4.96 -13.17 0.63
C LYS A 994 -5.03 -14.32 -0.41
N PRO A 995 -5.89 -15.34 -0.23
CA PRO A 995 -6.61 -15.66 1.01
C PRO A 995 -5.62 -16.16 2.08
N GLN A 996 -6.05 -16.15 3.34
CA GLN A 996 -5.32 -16.77 4.44
C GLN A 996 -5.09 -18.27 4.20
N HIS A 997 -3.84 -18.74 4.28
CA HIS A 997 -3.51 -20.17 4.07
C HIS A 997 -3.88 -21.08 5.23
N ASP A 998 -4.04 -20.51 6.42
CA ASP A 998 -4.07 -21.23 7.69
C ASP A 998 -5.50 -21.20 8.30
N CYS A 999 -6.44 -21.88 7.63
CA CYS A 999 -7.72 -22.29 8.24
C CYS A 999 -7.82 -23.83 8.25
N PRO A 1000 -8.01 -24.48 9.41
CA PRO A 1000 -8.37 -25.89 9.44
C PRO A 1000 -9.83 -26.05 8.99
N ALA A 1001 -9.98 -26.65 7.79
CA ALA A 1001 -11.17 -27.25 7.16
C ALA A 1001 -12.13 -26.29 6.42
N ALA A 1002 -12.64 -26.58 5.21
CA ALA A 1002 -12.73 -27.86 4.50
C ALA A 1002 -12.84 -27.73 2.95
N ASP A 1003 -11.75 -27.46 2.21
CA ASP A 1003 -11.73 -27.67 0.75
C ASP A 1003 -10.32 -27.72 0.12
N LEU A 1004 -9.45 -28.61 0.64
CA LEU A 1004 -8.36 -29.16 -0.16
C LEU A 1004 -8.57 -30.67 -0.33
N THR A 1005 -9.52 -31.02 -1.21
CA THR A 1005 -9.59 -32.32 -1.89
C THR A 1005 -9.51 -32.13 -3.38
#